data_AF-A0AAW1GTD0-F1
#
_entry.id   AF-A0AAW1GTD0-F1
#
_cell.length_a   1.000
_cell.length_b   1.000
_cell.length_c   1.000
_cell.angle_alpha   90.00
_cell.angle_beta   90.00
_cell.angle_gamma   90.00
#
_symmetry.space_group_name_H-M   'P 1'
#
loop_
_entity.id
_entity.type
_entity.pdbx_description
1 polymer ?
#
loop_
_entity_poly.entity_id
_entity_poly.type
_entity_poly.pdbx_seq_one_letter_code
_entity_poly.pdbx_strand_id
1 'polypeptide(L)'
;MADLGISLASKLIEVVGSQVIREICSIWGYKSQLDDLRDTITTIRQVLLDAESKNGKLCHEAQDYILKLKNAVYDADDLFDEFLTLAKLKQQNKGGKLSEKVRDFFSTKKNSVSVAYSMSREVKKLKKKLDSIASNHNTFGFSIDSQPIRERREETCSYVYKEEIVGRERDVDKVVHMLLDSGSHESVSFLSIVGVGGLGKTTLVQLVFNDDRVKNEFPLRLWTCVSDENTKDFDVKKILTNILESESHDKYRGLPMDLVQRKLGGLIGGRKFLIVLDDLWNEDRDRWLSLRKFLMVGGNGSRVLVTTRSQRTAIVVDDEYKYELKGLSPENSWRLFELTAFGDKTRLNNGDNEIMSILKLSYDNLESPLKACFTYCSLFPKDFRIEKEMLIRLWMAQGYIVPFVVGQSLEDAGEEYFSILLRRCFFQDVKMNEIGGVQSFKIHDLIHDLAQEVAGNDAVALNSITTNLGDDVHHVFHIGSKCRGNFFPNCKIRSYVRNGVQINFPVVKLVENWNFLRTLDLSGLGIKGLPDSIGNLLHLRYLDLSNNKNLVRLPDSISRLYNLQTLDLYGCSSLEELPKGLAKLVNLRHLDITWCRKLSHMPSGLNKLSCLCVLTEFVVDEENSSDLENLQALTNLRGSIHIRIREDFKCAEESSKFEEGYLRRMKHLETLKVELNGSENHETLLEKLEPPSSVKTLKLESYNDTKLPTKWWRGENKAPLIGELHHL
;
A
#
# COMPACT_ATOMS: atom_id res chain seq x y z
N MET A 1 12.31 7.13 11.68
CA MET A 1 13.56 6.34 11.86
C MET A 1 13.35 4.99 12.55
N ALA A 2 12.70 4.89 13.71
CA ALA A 2 12.52 3.60 14.42
C ALA A 2 11.46 2.68 13.78
N ASP A 3 10.45 3.27 13.14
CA ASP A 3 9.21 2.64 12.68
C ASP A 3 9.43 1.42 11.78
N LEU A 4 10.36 1.53 10.85
CA LEU A 4 10.71 0.45 9.94
C LEU A 4 11.38 -0.72 10.68
N GLY A 5 12.23 -0.41 11.66
CA GLY A 5 12.84 -1.40 12.54
C GLY A 5 11.81 -2.10 13.42
N ILE A 6 10.77 -1.41 13.88
CA ILE A 6 9.67 -1.98 14.69
C ILE A 6 8.87 -2.99 13.87
N SER A 7 8.49 -2.61 12.64
CA SER A 7 7.75 -3.48 11.73
C SER A 7 8.54 -4.75 11.41
N LEU A 8 9.82 -4.60 11.05
CA LEU A 8 10.70 -5.73 10.74
C LEU A 8 10.98 -6.62 11.96
N ALA A 9 11.20 -6.02 13.15
CA ALA A 9 11.40 -6.79 14.38
C ALA A 9 10.16 -7.62 14.74
N SER A 10 8.96 -7.07 14.53
CA SER A 10 7.69 -7.79 14.74
C SER A 10 7.58 -9.01 13.82
N LYS A 11 7.83 -8.81 12.52
CA LYS A 11 7.86 -9.90 11.53
C LYS A 11 8.92 -10.96 11.86
N LEU A 12 10.12 -10.53 12.29
CA LEU A 12 11.19 -11.43 12.67
C LEU A 12 10.83 -12.31 13.87
N ILE A 13 10.15 -11.77 14.88
CA ILE A 13 9.69 -12.54 16.04
C ILE A 13 8.75 -13.67 15.59
N GLU A 14 7.85 -13.40 14.64
CA GLU A 14 6.96 -14.40 14.06
C GLU A 14 7.73 -15.45 13.24
N VAL A 15 8.68 -15.02 12.41
CA VAL A 15 9.52 -15.92 11.59
C VAL A 15 10.36 -16.85 12.46
N VAL A 16 11.04 -16.31 13.46
CA VAL A 16 11.85 -17.06 14.42
C VAL A 16 10.98 -18.01 15.26
N GLY A 17 9.75 -17.61 15.57
CA GLY A 17 8.75 -18.44 16.24
C GLY A 17 8.11 -19.52 15.37
N SER A 18 8.30 -19.48 14.04
CA SER A 18 7.62 -20.39 13.12
C SER A 18 8.04 -21.85 13.30
N GLN A 19 7.08 -22.76 13.10
CA GLN A 19 7.31 -24.20 13.23
C GLN A 19 8.41 -24.69 12.28
N VAL A 20 8.48 -24.14 11.06
CA VAL A 20 9.49 -24.48 10.05
C VAL A 20 10.89 -24.15 10.55
N ILE A 21 11.12 -22.94 11.06
CA ILE A 21 12.43 -22.54 11.59
C ILE A 21 12.77 -23.34 12.85
N ARG A 22 11.80 -23.57 13.74
CA ARG A 22 12.00 -24.38 14.94
C ARG A 22 12.40 -25.83 14.63
N GLU A 23 11.78 -26.45 13.64
CA GLU A 23 12.16 -27.80 13.18
C GLU A 23 13.56 -27.83 12.57
N ILE A 24 13.88 -26.86 11.70
CA ILE A 24 15.22 -26.73 11.09
C ILE A 24 16.29 -26.56 12.17
N CYS A 25 16.07 -25.65 13.12
CA CYS A 25 17.00 -25.39 14.22
C CYS A 25 17.07 -26.56 15.22
N SER A 26 15.99 -27.32 15.40
CA SER A 26 15.98 -28.53 16.23
C SER A 26 16.84 -29.64 15.63
N ILE A 27 16.77 -29.84 14.30
CA ILE A 27 17.59 -30.83 13.58
C ILE A 27 19.08 -30.51 13.73
N TRP A 28 19.42 -29.23 13.93
CA TRP A 28 20.81 -28.77 14.05
C TRP A 28 21.28 -28.50 15.48
N GLY A 29 20.43 -28.71 16.49
CA GLY A 29 20.78 -28.54 17.90
C GLY A 29 20.89 -27.09 18.38
N TYR A 30 20.19 -26.15 17.74
CA TYR A 30 20.30 -24.70 18.02
C TYR A 30 19.01 -24.07 18.59
N LYS A 31 18.14 -24.87 19.19
CA LYS A 31 16.84 -24.40 19.69
C LYS A 31 16.97 -23.32 20.77
N SER A 32 17.92 -23.47 21.70
CA SER A 32 18.12 -22.47 22.76
C SER A 32 18.66 -21.14 22.23
N GLN A 33 19.57 -21.15 21.26
CA GLN A 33 20.07 -19.91 20.65
C GLN A 33 19.01 -19.17 19.84
N LEU A 34 18.04 -19.92 19.28
CA LEU A 34 16.90 -19.34 18.57
C LEU A 34 15.93 -18.66 19.54
N ASP A 35 15.65 -19.30 20.68
CA ASP A 35 14.81 -18.72 21.73
C ASP A 35 15.47 -17.46 22.33
N ASP A 36 16.78 -17.51 22.66
CA ASP A 36 17.54 -16.33 23.12
C ASP A 36 17.51 -15.16 22.10
N LEU A 37 17.64 -15.48 20.82
CA LEU A 37 17.61 -14.47 19.75
C LEU A 37 16.24 -13.84 19.63
N ARG A 38 15.17 -14.63 19.78
CA ARG A 38 13.79 -14.12 19.82
C ARG A 38 13.60 -13.15 20.96
N ASP A 39 14.12 -13.47 22.14
CA ASP A 39 14.05 -12.59 23.31
C ASP A 39 14.79 -11.28 23.06
N THR A 40 15.99 -11.37 22.46
CA THR A 40 16.80 -10.20 22.08
C THR A 40 16.08 -9.30 21.08
N ILE A 41 15.49 -9.86 20.02
CA ILE A 41 14.70 -9.10 19.03
C ILE A 41 13.47 -8.48 19.69
N THR A 42 12.85 -9.17 20.65
CA THR A 42 11.73 -8.63 21.42
C THR A 42 12.15 -7.42 22.25
N THR A 43 13.29 -7.48 22.95
CA THR A 43 13.86 -6.32 23.66
C THR A 43 14.14 -5.16 22.72
N ILE A 44 14.75 -5.42 21.56
CA ILE A 44 15.04 -4.38 20.56
C ILE A 44 13.76 -3.72 20.07
N ARG A 45 12.70 -4.50 19.80
CA ARG A 45 11.39 -3.96 19.41
C ARG A 45 10.85 -3.00 20.48
N GLN A 46 10.95 -3.35 21.76
CA GLN A 46 10.49 -2.47 22.85
C GLN A 46 11.32 -1.18 22.94
N VAL A 47 12.63 -1.27 22.80
CA VAL A 47 13.51 -0.08 22.78
C VAL A 47 13.18 0.84 21.59
N LEU A 48 12.90 0.27 20.41
CA LEU A 48 12.50 1.05 19.24
C LEU A 48 11.13 1.73 19.44
N LEU A 49 10.17 1.04 20.07
CA LEU A 49 8.86 1.61 20.42
C LEU A 49 8.98 2.77 21.42
N ASP A 50 9.81 2.62 22.46
CA ASP A 50 10.07 3.69 23.42
C ASP A 50 10.77 4.88 22.76
N ALA A 51 11.70 4.62 21.83
CA ALA A 51 12.37 5.67 21.06
C ALA A 51 11.43 6.43 20.12
N GLU A 52 10.50 5.73 19.47
CA GLU A 52 9.43 6.34 18.68
C GLU A 52 8.56 7.26 19.55
N SER A 53 8.18 6.81 20.76
CA SER A 53 7.36 7.59 21.69
C SER A 53 8.02 8.87 22.20
N LYS A 54 9.36 8.96 22.16
CA LYS A 54 10.13 10.14 22.61
C LYS A 54 10.24 11.25 21.56
N ASN A 55 9.57 11.09 20.42
CA ASN A 55 9.19 12.12 19.43
C ASN A 55 10.27 13.18 19.11
N GLY A 56 11.48 12.73 18.74
CA GLY A 56 12.56 13.63 18.30
C GLY A 56 13.32 14.36 19.42
N LYS A 57 12.98 14.16 20.70
CA LYS A 57 13.73 14.69 21.86
C LYS A 57 15.00 13.89 22.19
N LEU A 58 15.42 13.01 21.28
CA LEU A 58 16.59 12.16 21.45
C LEU A 58 17.87 12.95 21.13
N CYS A 59 18.90 12.81 21.98
CA CYS A 59 20.22 13.33 21.66
C CYS A 59 20.81 12.62 20.43
N HIS A 60 21.80 13.24 19.80
CA HIS A 60 22.43 12.71 18.59
C HIS A 60 23.01 11.29 18.80
N GLU A 61 23.58 11.02 19.97
CA GLU A 61 24.10 9.69 20.34
C GLU A 61 22.99 8.64 20.45
N ALA A 62 21.82 9.02 20.97
CA ALA A 62 20.67 8.14 21.04
C ALA A 62 20.08 7.88 19.65
N GLN A 63 20.08 8.86 18.75
CA GLN A 63 19.64 8.67 17.36
C GLN A 63 20.56 7.69 16.60
N ASP A 64 21.88 7.83 16.74
CA ASP A 64 22.87 6.89 16.17
C ASP A 64 22.69 5.47 16.73
N TYR A 65 22.39 5.34 18.02
CA TYR A 65 22.07 4.07 18.65
C TYR A 65 20.81 3.40 18.04
N ILE A 66 19.75 4.17 17.81
CA ILE A 66 18.53 3.68 17.16
C ILE A 66 18.80 3.26 15.70
N LEU A 67 19.63 4.00 14.97
CA LEU A 67 20.03 3.63 13.61
C LEU A 67 20.80 2.29 13.59
N LYS A 68 21.71 2.08 14.54
CA LYS A 68 22.45 0.81 14.70
C LYS A 68 21.51 -0.36 15.00
N LEU A 69 20.49 -0.14 15.85
CA LEU A 69 19.46 -1.15 16.13
C LEU A 69 18.65 -1.49 14.87
N LYS A 70 18.18 -0.47 14.15
CA LYS A 70 17.46 -0.66 12.87
C LYS A 70 18.29 -1.48 11.88
N ASN A 71 19.56 -1.13 11.68
CA ASN A 71 20.45 -1.84 10.75
C ASN A 71 20.71 -3.30 11.19
N ALA A 72 20.79 -3.56 12.49
CA ALA A 72 20.94 -4.93 12.99
C ALA A 72 19.66 -5.76 12.79
N VAL A 73 18.47 -5.15 12.88
CA VAL A 73 17.19 -5.78 12.54
C VAL A 73 17.12 -6.09 11.05
N TYR A 74 17.61 -5.20 10.18
CA TYR A 74 17.71 -5.49 8.75
C TYR A 74 18.62 -6.69 8.46
N ASP A 75 19.81 -6.73 9.05
CA ASP A 75 20.73 -7.87 8.93
C ASP A 75 20.07 -9.20 9.35
N ALA A 76 19.26 -9.16 10.41
CA ALA A 76 18.51 -10.32 10.88
C ALA A 76 17.43 -10.75 9.87
N ASP A 77 16.63 -9.81 9.37
CA ASP A 77 15.55 -10.07 8.41
C ASP A 77 16.10 -10.69 7.12
N ASP A 78 17.21 -10.18 6.59
CA ASP A 78 17.85 -10.76 5.40
C ASP A 78 18.39 -12.17 5.67
N LEU A 79 19.04 -12.40 6.81
CA LEU A 79 19.56 -13.72 7.16
C LEU A 79 18.45 -14.78 7.24
N PHE A 80 17.36 -14.48 7.96
CA PHE A 80 16.26 -15.43 8.13
C PHE A 80 15.44 -15.61 6.84
N ASP A 81 15.30 -14.58 6.03
CA ASP A 81 14.64 -14.69 4.71
C ASP A 81 15.43 -15.64 3.79
N GLU A 82 16.76 -15.55 3.77
CA GLU A 82 17.62 -16.47 3.00
C GLU A 82 17.43 -17.91 3.47
N PHE A 83 17.42 -18.11 4.78
CA PHE A 83 17.29 -19.44 5.40
C PHE A 83 15.95 -20.10 5.08
N LEU A 84 14.86 -19.34 5.21
CA LEU A 84 13.52 -19.81 4.84
C LEU A 84 13.45 -20.21 3.38
N THR A 85 14.06 -19.41 2.51
CA THR A 85 14.08 -19.63 1.07
C THR A 85 14.78 -20.93 0.71
N LEU A 86 16.01 -21.12 1.24
CA LEU A 86 16.79 -22.33 1.03
C LEU A 86 16.09 -23.59 1.58
N ALA A 87 15.43 -23.46 2.74
CA ALA A 87 14.68 -24.57 3.33
C ALA A 87 13.48 -24.98 2.46
N LYS A 88 12.72 -24.01 1.94
CA LYS A 88 11.56 -24.28 1.07
C LYS A 88 11.97 -24.87 -0.28
N LEU A 89 13.05 -24.37 -0.90
CA LEU A 89 13.64 -24.95 -2.12
C LEU A 89 13.99 -26.44 -1.95
N LYS A 90 14.48 -26.84 -0.77
CA LYS A 90 14.77 -28.26 -0.45
C LYS A 90 13.51 -29.13 -0.38
N GLN A 91 12.39 -28.58 0.09
CA GLN A 91 11.14 -29.34 0.25
C GLN A 91 10.47 -29.65 -1.10
N GLN A 92 10.56 -28.75 -2.09
CA GLN A 92 9.95 -28.94 -3.42
C GLN A 92 10.64 -29.98 -4.32
N ASN A 93 11.95 -30.23 -4.15
CA ASN A 93 12.73 -31.11 -5.04
C ASN A 93 12.61 -32.63 -4.75
N LYS A 94 11.52 -33.08 -4.11
CA LYS A 94 11.37 -34.46 -3.60
C LYS A 94 11.02 -35.54 -4.65
N GLY A 95 11.22 -35.33 -5.96
CA GLY A 95 10.71 -36.23 -7.03
C GLY A 95 11.60 -37.33 -7.67
N GLY A 96 12.95 -37.30 -7.59
CA GLY A 96 13.85 -38.28 -8.29
C GLY A 96 14.58 -39.35 -7.44
N LYS A 97 15.27 -40.32 -8.07
CA LYS A 97 16.10 -41.34 -7.38
C LYS A 97 17.28 -40.72 -6.62
N LEU A 98 17.57 -41.25 -5.43
CA LEU A 98 18.52 -40.70 -4.44
C LEU A 98 19.97 -40.58 -4.96
N SER A 99 20.40 -41.42 -5.90
CA SER A 99 21.78 -41.45 -6.42
C SER A 99 22.10 -40.35 -7.44
N GLU A 100 21.13 -39.87 -8.22
CA GLU A 100 21.30 -38.74 -9.13
C GLU A 100 21.14 -37.38 -8.42
N LYS A 101 20.25 -37.32 -7.43
CA LYS A 101 20.03 -36.16 -6.53
C LYS A 101 21.27 -35.75 -5.74
N VAL A 102 22.15 -36.72 -5.49
CA VAL A 102 23.39 -36.54 -4.75
C VAL A 102 24.45 -35.95 -5.70
N ARG A 103 24.52 -36.36 -6.97
CA ARG A 103 25.51 -35.86 -7.94
C ARG A 103 25.31 -34.39 -8.36
N ASP A 104 24.07 -33.94 -8.53
CA ASP A 104 23.76 -32.54 -8.90
C ASP A 104 23.78 -31.58 -7.69
N PHE A 105 23.77 -32.13 -6.48
CA PHE A 105 24.04 -31.39 -5.24
C PHE A 105 25.52 -31.01 -5.10
N PHE A 106 26.42 -31.68 -5.82
CA PHE A 106 27.86 -31.65 -5.57
C PHE A 106 28.69 -30.79 -6.52
N SER A 107 28.13 -30.18 -7.56
CA SER A 107 28.92 -29.44 -8.56
C SER A 107 29.06 -27.94 -8.31
N THR A 108 28.29 -27.33 -7.41
CA THR A 108 28.46 -25.91 -7.05
C THR A 108 28.70 -25.74 -5.55
N LYS A 109 29.93 -25.30 -5.23
CA LYS A 109 30.52 -25.09 -3.90
C LYS A 109 29.52 -24.67 -2.80
N LYS A 110 29.02 -25.64 -2.00
CA LYS A 110 28.91 -25.63 -0.51
C LYS A 110 27.92 -26.72 -0.05
N ASN A 111 28.45 -27.80 0.52
CA ASN A 111 27.72 -28.92 1.14
C ASN A 111 26.63 -28.46 2.13
N SER A 112 25.52 -29.19 2.28
CA SER A 112 24.42 -28.86 3.21
C SER A 112 24.89 -28.69 4.67
N VAL A 113 25.91 -29.45 5.08
CA VAL A 113 26.58 -29.28 6.38
C VAL A 113 27.37 -27.97 6.45
N SER A 114 27.98 -27.53 5.34
CA SER A 114 28.65 -26.23 5.26
C SER A 114 27.67 -25.06 5.24
N VAL A 115 26.47 -25.23 4.67
CA VAL A 115 25.39 -24.25 4.74
C VAL A 115 24.87 -24.17 6.16
N ALA A 116 24.48 -25.28 6.81
CA ALA A 116 24.06 -25.30 8.21
C ALA A 116 25.15 -24.75 9.18
N TYR A 117 26.42 -25.09 8.92
CA TYR A 117 27.57 -24.54 9.66
C TYR A 117 27.75 -23.04 9.43
N SER A 118 27.60 -22.55 8.18
CA SER A 118 27.60 -21.12 7.86
C SER A 118 26.43 -20.41 8.56
N MET A 119 25.22 -20.97 8.49
CA MET A 119 24.01 -20.43 9.12
C MET A 119 24.20 -20.30 10.63
N SER A 120 24.66 -21.36 11.30
CA SER A 120 24.91 -21.33 12.75
C SER A 120 25.99 -20.31 13.15
N ARG A 121 27.02 -20.09 12.32
CA ARG A 121 28.02 -19.05 12.55
C ARG A 121 27.42 -17.66 12.37
N GLU A 122 26.62 -17.44 11.34
CA GLU A 122 25.97 -16.14 11.09
C GLU A 122 24.94 -15.81 12.17
N VAL A 123 24.12 -16.77 12.63
CA VAL A 123 23.19 -16.59 13.76
C VAL A 123 23.96 -16.22 15.04
N LYS A 124 25.08 -16.89 15.34
CA LYS A 124 25.92 -16.56 16.50
C LYS A 124 26.53 -15.16 16.40
N LYS A 125 27.01 -14.76 15.22
CA LYS A 125 27.54 -13.41 14.98
C LYS A 125 26.46 -12.35 15.13
N LEU A 126 25.29 -12.59 14.54
CA LEU A 126 24.13 -11.72 14.63
C LEU A 126 23.66 -11.57 16.07
N LYS A 127 23.54 -12.68 16.82
CA LYS A 127 23.22 -12.65 18.25
C LYS A 127 24.22 -11.79 19.01
N LYS A 128 25.52 -12.05 18.86
CA LYS A 128 26.56 -11.27 19.55
C LYS A 128 26.48 -9.76 19.22
N LYS A 129 26.19 -9.43 17.96
CA LYS A 129 25.96 -8.04 17.53
C LYS A 129 24.73 -7.45 18.22
N LEU A 130 23.59 -8.13 18.17
CA LEU A 130 22.34 -7.67 18.78
C LEU A 130 22.45 -7.55 20.30
N ASP A 131 23.04 -8.52 21.01
CA ASP A 131 23.28 -8.49 22.46
C ASP A 131 24.17 -7.29 22.86
N SER A 132 25.21 -7.02 22.08
CA SER A 132 26.13 -5.90 22.34
C SER A 132 25.48 -4.54 22.16
N ILE A 133 24.48 -4.44 21.27
CA ILE A 133 23.73 -3.20 21.08
C ILE A 133 22.66 -3.11 22.16
N ALA A 134 21.84 -4.16 22.34
CA ALA A 134 20.75 -4.20 23.29
C ALA A 134 21.19 -3.98 24.75
N SER A 135 22.38 -4.43 25.17
CA SER A 135 22.89 -4.20 26.54
C SER A 135 23.13 -2.73 26.90
N ASN A 136 23.16 -1.81 25.92
CA ASN A 136 23.41 -0.38 26.17
C ASN A 136 22.14 0.48 26.26
N HIS A 137 20.93 -0.10 26.15
CA HIS A 137 19.68 0.69 26.14
C HIS A 137 19.43 1.49 27.43
N ASN A 138 19.80 0.95 28.60
CA ASN A 138 19.68 1.64 29.89
C ASN A 138 20.54 2.91 29.98
N THR A 139 21.68 2.94 29.28
CA THR A 139 22.59 4.09 29.23
C THR A 139 21.94 5.31 28.57
N PHE A 140 20.98 5.09 27.67
CA PHE A 140 20.24 6.13 26.97
C PHE A 140 18.83 6.36 27.54
N GLY A 141 18.52 5.77 28.70
CA GLY A 141 17.26 5.96 29.42
C GLY A 141 16.03 5.38 28.71
N PHE A 142 16.20 4.35 27.85
CA PHE A 142 15.07 3.66 27.23
C PHE A 142 14.41 2.69 28.21
N SER A 143 13.07 2.70 28.27
CA SER A 143 12.29 1.79 29.12
C SER A 143 11.75 0.62 28.31
N ILE A 144 11.78 -0.58 28.88
CA ILE A 144 11.17 -1.78 28.27
C ILE A 144 9.65 -1.85 28.55
N ASP A 145 9.14 -1.02 29.46
CA ASP A 145 7.75 -1.03 29.96
C ASP A 145 6.89 0.11 29.38
N SER A 146 7.32 0.71 28.26
CA SER A 146 6.64 1.87 27.69
C SER A 146 5.29 1.48 27.08
N GLN A 147 4.18 1.82 27.75
CA GLN A 147 2.92 2.05 27.05
C GLN A 147 3.11 3.22 26.08
N PRO A 148 2.60 3.16 24.85
CA PRO A 148 2.72 4.27 23.92
C PRO A 148 2.03 5.50 24.52
N ILE A 149 2.83 6.48 24.95
CA ILE A 149 2.32 7.80 25.27
C ILE A 149 1.95 8.43 23.92
N ARG A 150 0.70 8.25 23.51
CA ARG A 150 0.11 9.09 22.48
C ARG A 150 0.07 10.50 23.07
N GLU A 151 0.98 11.38 22.63
CA GLU A 151 0.93 12.79 22.99
C GLU A 151 -0.48 13.31 22.70
N ARG A 152 -1.05 13.97 23.72
CA ARG A 152 -2.38 14.57 23.66
C ARG A 152 -2.36 15.65 22.58
N ARG A 153 -3.30 15.56 21.64
CA ARG A 153 -3.56 16.62 20.69
C ARG A 153 -3.92 17.90 21.45
N GLU A 154 -3.40 19.05 21.00
CA GLU A 154 -3.86 20.34 21.51
C GLU A 154 -5.33 20.54 21.15
N GLU A 155 -6.15 20.87 22.14
CA GLU A 155 -7.57 21.16 21.97
C GLU A 155 -7.74 22.42 21.11
N THR A 156 -8.52 22.34 20.03
CA THR A 156 -8.87 23.49 19.20
C THR A 156 -9.94 24.34 19.87
N CYS A 157 -9.80 25.67 19.88
CA CYS A 157 -10.78 26.58 20.45
C CYS A 157 -11.52 27.41 19.39
N SER A 158 -12.56 28.14 19.80
CA SER A 158 -13.38 28.99 18.92
C SER A 158 -12.78 30.37 18.63
N TYR A 159 -11.63 30.72 19.21
CA TYR A 159 -10.99 32.03 19.06
C TYR A 159 -10.26 32.16 17.72
N VAL A 160 -10.33 33.35 17.11
CA VAL A 160 -9.72 33.66 15.80
C VAL A 160 -8.99 34.98 15.85
N TYR A 161 -7.73 34.98 15.42
CA TYR A 161 -6.99 36.20 15.11
C TYR A 161 -7.24 36.57 13.64
N LYS A 162 -8.14 37.54 13.39
CA LYS A 162 -8.64 37.83 12.03
C LYS A 162 -7.57 38.45 11.13
N GLU A 163 -6.57 39.11 11.72
CA GLU A 163 -5.51 39.81 10.99
C GLU A 163 -4.52 38.86 10.27
N GLU A 164 -4.47 37.58 10.63
CA GLU A 164 -3.55 36.58 10.05
C GLU A 164 -4.18 35.70 8.96
N ILE A 165 -5.48 35.88 8.68
CA ILE A 165 -6.23 35.03 7.77
C ILE A 165 -6.30 35.67 6.39
N VAL A 166 -5.91 34.91 5.36
CA VAL A 166 -5.86 35.38 3.98
C VAL A 166 -6.83 34.62 3.09
N GLY A 167 -7.67 35.33 2.35
CA GLY A 167 -8.32 34.82 1.15
C GLY A 167 -9.48 33.85 1.37
N ARG A 168 -10.11 33.89 2.55
CA ARG A 168 -11.23 33.01 2.93
C ARG A 168 -12.59 33.70 2.92
N GLU A 169 -12.68 34.95 2.49
CA GLU A 169 -13.91 35.76 2.52
C GLU A 169 -15.03 35.11 1.69
N ARG A 170 -14.70 34.65 0.48
CA ARG A 170 -15.67 33.97 -0.41
C ARG A 170 -16.14 32.63 0.16
N ASP A 171 -15.26 31.91 0.85
CA ASP A 171 -15.58 30.62 1.45
C ASP A 171 -16.51 30.84 2.65
N VAL A 172 -16.22 31.85 3.49
CA VAL A 172 -17.08 32.29 4.60
C VAL A 172 -18.46 32.67 4.08
N ASP A 173 -18.56 33.51 3.06
CA ASP A 173 -19.86 33.96 2.53
C ASP A 173 -20.71 32.79 2.01
N LYS A 174 -20.10 31.82 1.33
CA LYS A 174 -20.80 30.63 0.85
C LYS A 174 -21.31 29.77 2.00
N VAL A 175 -20.46 29.49 3.00
CA VAL A 175 -20.85 28.65 4.14
C VAL A 175 -21.93 29.37 4.97
N VAL A 176 -21.81 30.68 5.19
CA VAL A 176 -22.82 31.47 5.91
C VAL A 176 -24.15 31.44 5.14
N HIS A 177 -24.13 31.60 3.82
CA HIS A 177 -25.34 31.48 3.00
C HIS A 177 -25.99 30.09 3.15
N MET A 178 -25.20 29.02 3.13
CA MET A 178 -25.70 27.65 3.33
C MET A 178 -26.29 27.44 4.73
N LEU A 179 -25.70 28.05 5.76
CA LEU A 179 -26.22 27.95 7.14
C LEU A 179 -27.55 28.70 7.33
N LEU A 180 -27.68 29.87 6.70
CA LEU A 180 -28.85 30.75 6.81
C LEU A 180 -29.98 30.39 5.84
N ASP A 181 -29.75 29.46 4.90
CA ASP A 181 -30.77 29.02 3.96
C ASP A 181 -31.95 28.37 4.71
N SER A 182 -33.17 28.84 4.42
CA SER A 182 -34.42 28.42 5.04
C SER A 182 -35.06 27.19 4.36
N GLY A 183 -34.41 26.59 3.36
CA GLY A 183 -34.94 25.47 2.56
C GLY A 183 -35.06 24.11 3.26
N SER A 184 -34.64 23.97 4.52
CA SER A 184 -34.66 22.67 5.23
C SER A 184 -36.05 22.33 5.81
N HIS A 185 -36.58 21.15 5.48
CA HIS A 185 -37.84 20.64 6.06
C HIS A 185 -37.70 20.08 7.49
N GLU A 186 -36.47 19.91 8.00
CA GLU A 186 -36.20 19.38 9.34
C GLU A 186 -35.96 20.49 10.38
N SER A 187 -36.27 20.22 11.66
CA SER A 187 -36.05 21.16 12.76
C SER A 187 -34.57 21.50 13.00
N VAL A 188 -33.69 20.52 12.72
CA VAL A 188 -32.23 20.63 12.83
C VAL A 188 -31.62 20.08 11.55
N SER A 189 -30.77 20.84 10.87
CA SER A 189 -30.05 20.38 9.68
C SER A 189 -28.53 20.36 9.90
N PHE A 190 -27.84 19.58 9.06
CA PHE A 190 -26.41 19.31 9.19
C PHE A 190 -25.67 19.84 7.96
N LEU A 191 -24.51 20.44 8.17
CA LEU A 191 -23.64 20.94 7.10
C LEU A 191 -22.24 20.40 7.32
N SER A 192 -21.67 19.74 6.32
CA SER A 192 -20.31 19.20 6.38
C SER A 192 -19.33 20.06 5.58
N ILE A 193 -18.21 20.48 6.19
CA ILE A 193 -17.06 21.06 5.48
C ILE A 193 -15.99 19.99 5.34
N VAL A 194 -15.65 19.67 4.09
CA VAL A 194 -14.73 18.58 3.74
C VAL A 194 -13.48 19.13 3.07
N GLY A 195 -12.33 18.54 3.39
CA GLY A 195 -11.07 18.92 2.77
C GLY A 195 -9.87 18.29 3.46
N VAL A 196 -8.72 18.34 2.80
CA VAL A 196 -7.48 17.69 3.27
C VAL A 196 -6.98 18.26 4.61
N GLY A 197 -6.13 17.52 5.32
CA GLY A 197 -5.47 18.01 6.53
C GLY A 197 -4.68 19.31 6.27
N GLY A 198 -4.70 20.26 7.19
CA GLY A 198 -3.97 21.53 7.04
C GLY A 198 -4.59 22.57 6.09
N LEU A 199 -5.70 22.26 5.41
CA LEU A 199 -6.31 23.17 4.43
C LEU A 199 -7.00 24.42 5.05
N GLY A 200 -7.05 24.51 6.38
CA GLY A 200 -7.73 25.61 7.09
C GLY A 200 -9.23 25.41 7.33
N LYS A 201 -9.72 24.16 7.40
CA LYS A 201 -11.13 23.86 7.71
C LYS A 201 -11.57 24.43 9.06
N THR A 202 -10.83 24.11 10.12
CA THR A 202 -11.07 24.64 11.46
C THR A 202 -11.06 26.17 11.43
N THR A 203 -10.07 26.78 10.78
CA THR A 203 -9.98 28.25 10.60
C THR A 203 -11.20 28.84 9.90
N LEU A 204 -11.67 28.23 8.81
CA LEU A 204 -12.88 28.66 8.12
C LEU A 204 -14.12 28.56 9.03
N VAL A 205 -14.24 27.46 9.77
CA VAL A 205 -15.37 27.30 10.70
C VAL A 205 -15.31 28.28 11.86
N GLN A 206 -14.12 28.59 12.38
CA GLN A 206 -14.00 29.60 13.42
C GLN A 206 -14.37 31.00 12.88
N LEU A 207 -14.04 31.34 11.62
CA LEU A 207 -14.49 32.59 10.98
C LEU A 207 -16.01 32.66 10.87
N VAL A 208 -16.62 31.58 10.36
CA VAL A 208 -18.08 31.47 10.19
C VAL A 208 -18.79 31.53 11.55
N PHE A 209 -18.29 30.80 12.54
CA PHE A 209 -18.84 30.78 13.91
C PHE A 209 -18.83 32.17 14.55
N ASN A 210 -17.86 33.01 14.18
CA ASN A 210 -17.70 34.37 14.67
C ASN A 210 -18.21 35.47 13.72
N ASP A 211 -18.88 35.11 12.61
CA ASP A 211 -19.53 36.04 11.69
C ASP A 211 -20.76 36.68 12.34
N ASP A 212 -20.96 37.98 12.16
CA ASP A 212 -22.03 38.71 12.85
C ASP A 212 -23.42 38.29 12.35
N ARG A 213 -23.56 37.85 11.09
CA ARG A 213 -24.82 37.31 10.57
C ARG A 213 -25.18 36.01 11.30
N VAL A 214 -24.20 35.15 11.54
CA VAL A 214 -24.37 33.87 12.26
C VAL A 214 -24.65 34.13 13.74
N LYS A 215 -23.92 35.05 14.38
CA LYS A 215 -24.17 35.45 15.78
C LYS A 215 -25.60 35.94 16.01
N ASN A 216 -26.12 36.74 15.08
CA ASN A 216 -27.46 37.30 15.18
C ASN A 216 -28.56 36.24 14.97
N GLU A 217 -28.30 35.25 14.11
CA GLU A 217 -29.26 34.19 13.79
C GLU A 217 -29.32 33.07 14.85
N PHE A 218 -28.18 32.76 15.49
CA PHE A 218 -28.03 31.65 16.43
C PHE A 218 -27.64 32.16 17.83
N PRO A 219 -28.63 32.36 18.74
CA PRO A 219 -28.37 32.85 20.09
C PRO A 219 -27.52 31.89 20.93
N LEU A 220 -27.68 30.57 20.73
CA LEU A 220 -26.89 29.54 21.37
C LEU A 220 -25.88 28.97 20.38
N ARG A 221 -24.59 29.11 20.69
CA ARG A 221 -23.49 28.62 19.84
C ARG A 221 -22.53 27.79 20.69
N LEU A 222 -22.30 26.54 20.31
CA LEU A 222 -21.48 25.58 21.05
C LEU A 222 -20.39 25.02 20.15
N TRP A 223 -19.22 24.74 20.72
CA TRP A 223 -18.08 24.22 19.98
C TRP A 223 -17.52 23.00 20.70
N THR A 224 -17.34 21.89 19.98
CA THR A 224 -16.68 20.70 20.50
C THR A 224 -15.70 20.13 19.47
N CYS A 225 -14.51 19.77 19.94
CA CYS A 225 -13.56 19.00 19.15
C CYS A 225 -13.81 17.51 19.37
N VAL A 226 -14.03 16.76 18.29
CA VAL A 226 -14.25 15.31 18.34
C VAL A 226 -12.92 14.60 18.15
N SER A 227 -12.01 14.72 19.13
CA SER A 227 -10.69 14.08 19.06
C SER A 227 -10.77 12.58 19.39
N ASP A 228 -10.25 11.77 18.47
CA ASP A 228 -10.19 10.30 18.53
C ASP A 228 -9.07 9.85 19.50
N GLU A 229 -9.28 10.02 20.81
CA GLU A 229 -8.27 9.67 21.83
C GLU A 229 -8.03 8.15 21.94
N ASN A 230 -8.91 7.32 21.38
CA ASN A 230 -8.73 5.87 21.33
C ASN A 230 -9.32 5.35 20.02
N THR A 231 -8.44 5.00 19.09
CA THR A 231 -8.73 4.27 17.85
C THR A 231 -9.47 2.96 18.17
N LYS A 232 -10.80 3.06 18.27
CA LYS A 232 -11.83 2.04 18.01
C LYS A 232 -13.25 2.50 18.37
N ASP A 233 -13.45 3.59 19.12
CA ASP A 233 -14.79 3.97 19.56
C ASP A 233 -15.14 5.46 19.40
N PHE A 234 -16.02 5.76 18.42
CA PHE A 234 -16.81 7.00 18.42
C PHE A 234 -17.76 6.96 19.62
N ASP A 235 -17.37 7.64 20.68
CA ASP A 235 -18.11 7.71 21.93
C ASP A 235 -19.10 8.89 21.91
N VAL A 236 -20.34 8.58 21.51
CA VAL A 236 -21.46 9.54 21.50
C VAL A 236 -21.58 10.25 22.85
N LYS A 237 -21.42 9.52 23.96
CA LYS A 237 -21.56 10.07 25.30
C LYS A 237 -20.49 11.12 25.57
N LYS A 238 -19.24 10.87 25.19
CA LYS A 238 -18.14 11.82 25.32
C LYS A 238 -18.41 13.09 24.51
N ILE A 239 -18.89 12.96 23.27
CA ILE A 239 -19.23 14.11 22.43
C ILE A 239 -20.32 14.96 23.11
N LEU A 240 -21.39 14.34 23.59
CA LEU A 240 -22.46 15.06 24.29
C LEU A 240 -21.97 15.74 25.58
N THR A 241 -21.12 15.07 26.34
CA THR A 241 -20.47 15.64 27.53
C THR A 241 -19.64 16.87 27.16
N ASN A 242 -18.81 16.80 26.12
CA ASN A 242 -18.00 17.94 25.68
C ASN A 242 -18.87 19.12 25.20
N ILE A 243 -20.02 18.85 24.55
CA ILE A 243 -20.98 19.90 24.17
C ILE A 243 -21.51 20.61 25.42
N LEU A 244 -21.87 19.89 26.48
CA LEU A 244 -22.33 20.47 27.74
C LEU A 244 -21.22 21.28 28.44
N GLU A 245 -19.99 20.75 28.47
CA GLU A 245 -18.83 21.41 29.06
C GLU A 245 -18.40 22.67 28.27
N SER A 246 -18.87 22.84 27.02
CA SER A 246 -18.61 24.06 26.23
C SER A 246 -19.44 25.27 26.68
N GLU A 247 -20.52 25.06 27.46
CA GLU A 247 -21.39 26.13 27.98
C GLU A 247 -21.17 26.39 29.46
N SER A 248 -20.88 25.35 30.26
CA SER A 248 -20.67 25.49 31.71
C SER A 248 -19.28 25.01 32.15
N HIS A 249 -18.71 25.68 33.17
CA HIS A 249 -17.43 25.27 33.78
C HIS A 249 -17.53 24.00 34.64
N ASP A 250 -18.70 23.34 34.68
CA ASP A 250 -18.91 22.13 35.47
C ASP A 250 -18.39 20.90 34.73
N LYS A 251 -17.70 20.01 35.45
CA LYS A 251 -17.25 18.73 34.88
C LYS A 251 -18.38 17.71 34.89
N TYR A 252 -18.73 17.19 33.71
CA TYR A 252 -19.80 16.20 33.53
C TYR A 252 -19.28 14.78 33.25
N ARG A 253 -17.96 14.56 33.34
CA ARG A 253 -17.33 13.25 33.18
C ARG A 253 -17.90 12.21 34.16
N GLY A 254 -18.25 11.04 33.63
CA GLY A 254 -18.71 9.88 34.42
C GLY A 254 -20.23 9.78 34.65
N LEU A 255 -21.03 10.76 34.24
CA LEU A 255 -22.49 10.71 34.40
C LEU A 255 -23.13 9.60 33.56
N PRO A 256 -24.21 8.95 33.99
CA PRO A 256 -25.04 8.07 33.15
C PRO A 256 -25.57 8.77 31.90
N MET A 257 -25.70 8.04 30.79
CA MET A 257 -26.14 8.58 29.49
C MET A 257 -27.49 9.32 29.56
N ASP A 258 -28.43 8.79 30.34
CA ASP A 258 -29.76 9.39 30.55
C ASP A 258 -29.69 10.78 31.21
N LEU A 259 -28.76 10.96 32.17
CA LEU A 259 -28.55 12.26 32.81
C LEU A 259 -27.87 13.25 31.87
N VAL A 260 -26.93 12.79 31.03
CA VAL A 260 -26.32 13.61 29.98
C VAL A 260 -27.39 14.07 28.98
N GLN A 261 -28.27 13.17 28.55
CA GLN A 261 -29.36 13.50 27.63
C GLN A 261 -30.36 14.49 28.24
N ARG A 262 -30.80 14.30 29.49
CA ARG A 262 -31.75 15.23 30.14
C ARG A 262 -31.17 16.63 30.27
N LYS A 263 -29.89 16.74 30.62
CA LYS A 263 -29.19 18.03 30.69
C LYS A 263 -29.07 18.68 29.32
N LEU A 264 -28.66 17.92 28.30
CA LEU A 264 -28.57 18.41 26.93
C LEU A 264 -29.95 18.86 26.42
N GLY A 265 -30.98 18.05 26.61
CA GLY A 265 -32.36 18.39 26.25
C GLY A 265 -32.86 19.66 26.94
N GLY A 266 -32.47 19.90 28.20
CA GLY A 266 -32.76 21.17 28.88
C GLY A 266 -32.01 22.39 28.29
N LEU A 267 -30.79 22.18 27.80
CA LEU A 267 -29.95 23.23 27.21
C LEU A 267 -30.41 23.63 25.79
N ILE A 268 -30.61 22.64 24.91
CA ILE A 268 -30.90 22.87 23.48
C ILE A 268 -32.39 22.71 23.12
N GLY A 269 -33.20 22.12 24.00
CA GLY A 269 -34.61 21.81 23.74
C GLY A 269 -35.43 23.03 23.35
N GLY A 270 -36.00 23.01 22.15
CA GLY A 270 -36.85 24.10 21.63
C GLY A 270 -36.12 25.43 21.35
N ARG A 271 -34.80 25.51 21.57
CA ARG A 271 -33.99 26.70 21.25
C ARG A 271 -33.36 26.55 19.87
N LYS A 272 -33.17 27.67 19.18
CA LYS A 272 -32.39 27.73 17.95
C LYS A 272 -30.90 27.80 18.29
N PHE A 273 -30.12 26.86 17.76
CA PHE A 273 -28.68 26.76 18.06
C PHE A 273 -27.81 26.51 16.83
N LEU A 274 -26.51 26.78 16.99
CA LEU A 274 -25.43 26.30 16.13
C LEU A 274 -24.45 25.45 16.96
N ILE A 275 -24.27 24.18 16.61
CA ILE A 275 -23.24 23.31 17.23
C ILE A 275 -22.16 23.04 16.19
N VAL A 276 -20.90 23.27 16.55
CA VAL A 276 -19.74 22.87 15.75
C VAL A 276 -19.15 21.57 16.29
N LEU A 277 -19.09 20.54 15.43
CA LEU A 277 -18.35 19.30 15.66
C LEU A 277 -17.07 19.35 14.81
N ASP A 278 -15.96 19.77 15.42
CA ASP A 278 -14.69 19.92 14.71
C ASP A 278 -13.94 18.58 14.63
N ASP A 279 -13.48 18.26 13.42
CA ASP A 279 -12.63 17.14 13.03
C ASP A 279 -13.26 15.77 13.31
N LEU A 280 -14.37 15.47 12.64
CA LEU A 280 -15.09 14.19 12.72
C LEU A 280 -14.48 13.13 11.77
N TRP A 281 -14.10 11.95 12.28
CA TRP A 281 -13.44 10.89 11.47
C TRP A 281 -14.24 9.60 11.31
N ASN A 282 -15.33 9.43 12.06
CA ASN A 282 -16.03 8.16 12.10
C ASN A 282 -16.98 7.98 10.89
N GLU A 283 -17.00 6.77 10.33
CA GLU A 283 -17.83 6.39 9.17
C GLU A 283 -18.99 5.44 9.55
N ASP A 284 -19.18 5.14 10.84
CA ASP A 284 -20.24 4.28 11.39
C ASP A 284 -21.58 5.04 11.42
N ARG A 285 -22.46 4.65 10.49
CA ARG A 285 -23.78 5.26 10.32
C ARG A 285 -24.68 5.09 11.55
N ASP A 286 -24.61 3.96 12.26
CA ASP A 286 -25.50 3.69 13.39
C ASP A 286 -25.14 4.58 14.58
N ARG A 287 -23.84 4.79 14.80
CA ARG A 287 -23.36 5.72 15.83
C ARG A 287 -23.68 7.17 15.51
N TRP A 288 -23.55 7.57 14.24
CA TRP A 288 -23.99 8.90 13.80
C TRP A 288 -25.49 9.10 14.00
N LEU A 289 -26.32 8.13 13.60
CA LEU A 289 -27.77 8.18 13.82
C LEU A 289 -28.12 8.25 15.30
N SER A 290 -27.34 7.61 16.17
CA SER A 290 -27.47 7.73 17.63
C SER A 290 -27.21 9.15 18.10
N LEU A 291 -26.09 9.77 17.70
CA LEU A 291 -25.79 11.18 18.03
C LEU A 291 -26.87 12.12 17.50
N ARG A 292 -27.27 11.94 16.23
CA ARG A 292 -28.32 12.74 15.57
C ARG A 292 -29.60 12.76 16.39
N LYS A 293 -30.08 11.60 16.87
CA LYS A 293 -31.30 11.51 17.70
C LYS A 293 -31.28 12.44 18.92
N PHE A 294 -30.12 12.61 19.56
CA PHE A 294 -30.00 13.49 20.73
C PHE A 294 -29.99 14.97 20.39
N LEU A 295 -29.58 15.34 19.17
CA LEU A 295 -29.51 16.74 18.72
C LEU A 295 -30.84 17.23 18.12
N MET A 296 -31.68 16.33 17.60
CA MET A 296 -32.96 16.68 16.95
C MET A 296 -34.01 17.33 17.88
N VAL A 297 -33.76 17.38 19.19
CA VAL A 297 -34.64 18.08 20.17
C VAL A 297 -34.58 19.62 20.05
N GLY A 298 -33.72 20.14 19.19
CA GLY A 298 -33.58 21.57 18.90
C GLY A 298 -34.83 22.22 18.33
N GLY A 299 -34.93 23.55 18.53
CA GLY A 299 -35.95 24.38 17.91
C GLY A 299 -35.72 24.52 16.40
N ASN A 300 -36.78 24.86 15.66
CA ASN A 300 -36.72 24.96 14.20
C ASN A 300 -35.64 25.93 13.71
N GLY A 301 -34.95 25.54 12.64
CA GLY A 301 -33.84 26.31 12.07
C GLY A 301 -32.52 26.13 12.79
N SER A 302 -32.37 25.15 13.69
CA SER A 302 -31.06 24.85 14.29
C SER A 302 -30.12 24.21 13.27
N ARG A 303 -28.81 24.40 13.47
CA ARG A 303 -27.77 23.91 12.56
C ARG A 303 -26.67 23.17 13.32
N VAL A 304 -26.14 22.12 12.71
CA VAL A 304 -24.93 21.41 13.18
C VAL A 304 -23.89 21.47 12.06
N LEU A 305 -22.75 22.09 12.34
CA LEU A 305 -21.63 22.24 11.40
C LEU A 305 -20.55 21.24 11.74
N VAL A 306 -20.17 20.40 10.78
CA VAL A 306 -19.18 19.34 10.95
C VAL A 306 -17.97 19.63 10.07
N THR A 307 -16.75 19.55 10.60
CA THR A 307 -15.55 19.50 9.74
C THR A 307 -15.04 18.07 9.65
N THR A 308 -14.63 17.63 8.48
CA THR A 308 -14.08 16.28 8.29
C THR A 308 -13.04 16.25 7.17
N ARG A 309 -12.15 15.27 7.23
CA ARG A 309 -11.22 14.93 6.13
C ARG A 309 -11.78 13.81 5.24
N SER A 310 -12.79 13.08 5.71
CA SER A 310 -13.37 11.95 4.98
C SER A 310 -14.63 12.37 4.23
N GLN A 311 -14.59 12.21 2.91
CA GLN A 311 -15.77 12.38 2.06
C GLN A 311 -16.89 11.41 2.47
N ARG A 312 -16.55 10.22 2.96
CA ARG A 312 -17.54 9.23 3.41
C ARG A 312 -18.22 9.67 4.69
N THR A 313 -17.49 10.21 5.65
CA THR A 313 -18.09 10.79 6.87
C THR A 313 -19.07 11.89 6.52
N ALA A 314 -18.75 12.76 5.56
CA ALA A 314 -19.67 13.80 5.10
C ALA A 314 -20.97 13.22 4.50
N ILE A 315 -20.86 12.17 3.67
CA ILE A 315 -22.02 11.46 3.11
C ILE A 315 -22.87 10.79 4.20
N VAL A 316 -22.22 10.22 5.23
CA VAL A 316 -22.91 9.62 6.39
C VAL A 316 -23.64 10.68 7.21
N VAL A 317 -23.05 11.87 7.34
CA VAL A 317 -23.64 13.01 8.05
C VAL A 317 -24.86 13.54 7.32
N ASP A 318 -24.66 14.01 6.09
CA ASP A 318 -25.68 14.54 5.18
C ASP A 318 -25.08 14.67 3.77
N ASP A 319 -25.59 13.91 2.80
CA ASP A 319 -25.03 13.88 1.43
C ASP A 319 -25.38 15.13 0.61
N GLU A 320 -26.48 15.81 0.93
CA GLU A 320 -26.97 16.98 0.19
C GLU A 320 -26.29 18.27 0.65
N TYR A 321 -26.03 18.41 1.95
CA TYR A 321 -25.47 19.63 2.54
C TYR A 321 -23.99 19.48 2.89
N LYS A 322 -23.14 19.55 1.86
CA LYS A 322 -21.67 19.53 2.01
C LYS A 322 -20.96 20.64 1.22
N TYR A 323 -19.91 21.18 1.80
CA TYR A 323 -19.03 22.19 1.22
C TYR A 323 -17.60 21.67 1.12
N GLU A 324 -17.07 21.54 -0.09
CA GLU A 324 -15.69 21.12 -0.32
C GLU A 324 -14.75 22.32 -0.32
N LEU A 325 -13.90 22.41 0.71
CA LEU A 325 -12.92 23.46 0.84
C LEU A 325 -11.77 23.23 -0.14
N LYS A 326 -11.42 24.28 -0.89
CA LYS A 326 -10.30 24.26 -1.85
C LYS A 326 -9.07 24.98 -1.30
N GLY A 327 -7.93 24.69 -1.92
CA GLY A 327 -6.68 25.43 -1.69
C GLY A 327 -6.83 26.92 -1.99
N LEU A 328 -5.95 27.74 -1.40
CA LEU A 328 -5.90 29.18 -1.68
C LEU A 328 -5.50 29.42 -3.14
N SER A 329 -5.91 30.56 -3.70
CA SER A 329 -5.40 30.97 -5.02
C SER A 329 -3.89 31.23 -4.94
N PRO A 330 -3.14 31.21 -6.06
CA PRO A 330 -1.72 31.52 -6.06
C PRO A 330 -1.39 32.87 -5.41
N GLU A 331 -2.22 33.88 -5.64
CA GLU A 331 -2.04 35.23 -5.10
C GLU A 331 -2.25 35.25 -3.57
N ASN A 332 -3.29 34.57 -3.08
CA ASN A 332 -3.56 34.46 -1.65
C ASN A 332 -2.56 33.55 -0.94
N SER A 333 -2.08 32.50 -1.61
CA SER A 333 -0.99 31.65 -1.13
C SER A 333 0.30 32.46 -0.98
N TRP A 334 0.63 33.30 -1.97
CA TRP A 334 1.79 34.18 -1.92
C TRP A 334 1.67 35.23 -0.82
N ARG A 335 0.49 35.83 -0.67
CA ARG A 335 0.23 36.81 0.39
C ARG A 335 0.27 36.21 1.80
N LEU A 336 -0.25 35.00 1.97
CA LEU A 336 -0.11 34.24 3.21
C LEU A 336 1.36 33.96 3.50
N PHE A 337 2.12 33.50 2.50
CA PHE A 337 3.56 33.32 2.63
C PHE A 337 4.27 34.63 3.00
N GLU A 338 3.93 35.75 2.37
CA GLU A 338 4.54 37.04 2.65
C GLU A 338 4.29 37.51 4.09
N LEU A 339 3.05 37.35 4.57
CA LEU A 339 2.68 37.68 5.95
C LEU A 339 3.39 36.76 6.96
N THR A 340 3.45 35.45 6.69
CA THR A 340 4.09 34.49 7.59
C THR A 340 5.62 34.61 7.58
N ALA A 341 6.23 34.81 6.42
CA ALA A 341 7.68 34.85 6.25
C ALA A 341 8.28 36.22 6.60
N PHE A 342 7.56 37.32 6.37
CA PHE A 342 8.11 38.68 6.50
C PHE A 342 7.33 39.60 7.45
N GLY A 343 6.14 39.19 7.91
CA GLY A 343 5.24 40.02 8.75
C GLY A 343 5.70 40.20 10.20
N ASP A 344 6.61 39.37 10.70
CA ASP A 344 7.17 39.49 12.05
C ASP A 344 8.69 39.33 12.01
N LYS A 345 9.43 40.46 12.06
CA LYS A 345 10.90 40.54 11.94
C LYS A 345 11.67 39.80 13.05
N THR A 346 10.97 39.10 13.96
CA THR A 346 11.55 38.33 15.07
C THR A 346 11.39 36.81 14.95
N ARG A 347 10.62 36.28 13.98
CA ARG A 347 10.33 34.84 13.84
C ARG A 347 11.13 34.11 12.77
N LEU A 348 12.14 34.75 12.17
CA LEU A 348 12.85 34.30 10.97
C LEU A 348 13.71 33.02 11.09
N ASN A 349 13.54 32.19 12.13
CA ASN A 349 14.29 30.94 12.25
C ASN A 349 13.44 29.66 12.42
N ASN A 350 12.10 29.70 12.52
CA ASN A 350 11.31 28.52 12.93
C ASN A 350 10.08 28.14 12.07
N GLY A 351 9.73 28.86 10.99
CA GLY A 351 8.48 28.63 10.24
C GLY A 351 8.36 27.24 9.56
N ASP A 352 9.44 26.74 8.96
CA ASP A 352 9.43 25.42 8.31
C ASP A 352 9.27 24.27 9.32
N ASN A 353 9.77 24.45 10.55
CA ASN A 353 9.63 23.47 11.63
C ASN A 353 8.18 23.36 12.14
N GLU A 354 7.39 24.43 12.03
CA GLU A 354 5.99 24.42 12.48
C GLU A 354 5.08 23.66 11.49
N ILE A 355 5.25 23.88 10.18
CA ILE A 355 4.52 23.12 9.16
C ILE A 355 4.91 21.64 9.21
N MET A 356 6.21 21.34 9.31
CA MET A 356 6.68 19.97 9.40
C MET A 356 6.18 19.25 10.66
N SER A 357 6.13 19.93 11.81
CA SER A 357 5.56 19.33 13.03
C SER A 357 4.06 19.01 12.89
N ILE A 358 3.28 19.89 12.25
CA ILE A 358 1.86 19.65 11.99
C ILE A 358 1.66 18.46 11.03
N LEU A 359 2.46 18.37 9.97
CA LEU A 359 2.38 17.25 9.03
C LEU A 359 2.83 15.94 9.70
N LYS A 360 3.85 15.99 10.54
CA LYS A 360 4.37 14.86 11.32
C LYS A 360 3.32 14.27 12.25
N LEU A 361 2.44 15.08 12.84
CA LEU A 361 1.29 14.57 13.61
C LEU A 361 0.38 13.66 12.79
N SER A 362 0.21 13.93 11.48
CA SER A 362 -0.60 13.06 10.61
C SER A 362 0.10 11.73 10.33
N TYR A 363 1.43 11.74 10.26
CA TYR A 363 2.26 10.55 10.14
C TYR A 363 2.30 9.73 11.43
N ASP A 364 2.50 10.37 12.58
CA ASP A 364 2.63 9.69 13.89
C ASP A 364 1.38 8.88 14.25
N ASN A 365 0.22 9.32 13.76
CA ASN A 365 -1.08 8.66 13.90
C ASN A 365 -1.33 7.50 12.91
N LEU A 366 -0.37 7.16 12.05
CA LEU A 366 -0.45 5.96 11.20
C LEU A 366 -0.07 4.72 12.02
N GLU A 367 -0.64 3.57 11.66
CA GLU A 367 -0.17 2.28 12.19
C GLU A 367 1.22 1.94 11.62
N SER A 368 2.03 1.17 12.35
CA SER A 368 3.41 0.86 11.96
C SER A 368 3.57 0.30 10.53
N PRO A 369 2.72 -0.63 10.02
CA PRO A 369 2.80 -1.08 8.63
C PRO A 369 2.54 0.02 7.60
N LEU A 370 1.62 0.95 7.89
CA LEU A 370 1.33 2.10 7.05
C LEU A 370 2.47 3.12 7.06
N LYS A 371 3.13 3.33 8.22
CA LYS A 371 4.34 4.15 8.33
C LYS A 371 5.45 3.64 7.42
N ALA A 372 5.66 2.32 7.36
CA ALA A 372 6.65 1.71 6.46
C ALA A 372 6.30 1.95 4.98
N CYS A 373 5.03 1.77 4.60
CA CYS A 373 4.55 2.02 3.24
C CYS A 373 4.73 3.49 2.83
N PHE A 374 4.37 4.42 3.71
CA PHE A 374 4.57 5.85 3.48
C PHE A 374 6.05 6.24 3.40
N THR A 375 6.87 5.73 4.33
CA THR A 375 8.32 5.98 4.35
C THR A 375 8.97 5.51 3.05
N TYR A 376 8.56 4.35 2.52
CA TYR A 376 9.05 3.84 1.24
C TYR A 376 8.77 4.78 0.06
N CYS A 377 7.71 5.58 0.13
CA CYS A 377 7.40 6.55 -0.91
C CYS A 377 8.43 7.69 -1.05
N SER A 378 9.28 7.91 -0.04
CA SER A 378 10.42 8.84 -0.14
C SER A 378 11.41 8.46 -1.25
N LEU A 379 11.39 7.20 -1.68
CA LEU A 379 12.19 6.67 -2.78
C LEU A 379 11.92 7.41 -4.10
N PHE A 380 10.67 7.82 -4.34
CA PHE A 380 10.31 8.47 -5.59
C PHE A 380 10.75 9.94 -5.58
N PRO A 381 11.20 10.51 -6.70
CA PRO A 381 11.52 11.92 -6.78
C PRO A 381 10.28 12.80 -6.54
N LYS A 382 10.50 14.07 -6.14
CA LYS A 382 9.42 15.07 -6.12
C LYS A 382 8.73 15.16 -7.48
N ASP A 383 7.44 15.46 -7.46
CA ASP A 383 6.56 15.50 -8.63
C ASP A 383 6.43 14.20 -9.45
N PHE A 384 7.07 13.10 -9.03
CA PHE A 384 7.02 11.85 -9.78
C PHE A 384 5.60 11.27 -9.78
N ARG A 385 5.11 10.92 -10.97
CA ARG A 385 3.82 10.25 -11.14
C ARG A 385 3.98 8.77 -10.84
N ILE A 386 3.35 8.32 -9.77
CA ILE A 386 3.41 6.92 -9.32
C ILE A 386 2.16 6.19 -9.80
N GLU A 387 2.36 5.02 -10.43
CA GLU A 387 1.28 4.09 -10.72
C GLU A 387 0.86 3.34 -9.46
N LYS A 388 -0.44 3.27 -9.19
CA LYS A 388 -0.97 2.67 -7.96
C LYS A 388 -0.59 1.20 -7.82
N GLU A 389 -0.85 0.41 -8.85
CA GLU A 389 -0.58 -1.03 -8.84
C GLU A 389 0.91 -1.33 -8.69
N MET A 390 1.77 -0.53 -9.34
CA MET A 390 3.21 -0.62 -9.16
C MET A 390 3.59 -0.39 -7.70
N LEU A 391 3.11 0.69 -7.07
CA LEU A 391 3.46 0.98 -5.67
C LEU A 391 3.01 -0.13 -4.71
N ILE A 392 1.80 -0.66 -4.89
CA ILE A 392 1.30 -1.77 -4.07
C ILE A 392 2.21 -3.00 -4.21
N ARG A 393 2.58 -3.38 -5.45
CA ARG A 393 3.51 -4.50 -5.71
C ARG A 393 4.88 -4.27 -5.09
N LEU A 394 5.36 -3.02 -5.07
CA LEU A 394 6.62 -2.66 -4.41
C LEU A 394 6.51 -2.82 -2.88
N TRP A 395 5.42 -2.38 -2.26
CA TRP A 395 5.17 -2.61 -0.83
C TRP A 395 5.06 -4.10 -0.48
N MET A 396 4.42 -4.90 -1.35
CA MET A 396 4.36 -6.36 -1.22
C MET A 396 5.75 -6.98 -1.28
N ALA A 397 6.59 -6.54 -2.24
CA ALA A 397 7.95 -7.02 -2.41
C ALA A 397 8.83 -6.70 -1.19
N GLN A 398 8.64 -5.55 -0.54
CA GLN A 398 9.36 -5.26 0.71
C GLN A 398 8.82 -6.06 1.91
N GLY A 399 7.57 -6.52 1.81
CA GLY A 399 6.87 -7.22 2.88
C GLY A 399 6.27 -6.26 3.91
N TYR A 400 5.88 -5.05 3.50
CA TYR A 400 5.27 -4.05 4.39
C TYR A 400 3.76 -4.19 4.56
N ILE A 401 3.11 -4.92 3.65
CA ILE A 401 1.66 -5.17 3.73
C ILE A 401 1.40 -6.38 4.62
N VAL A 402 0.63 -6.14 5.67
CA VAL A 402 0.11 -7.17 6.59
C VAL A 402 -1.42 -7.17 6.49
N PRO A 403 -2.06 -8.32 6.17
CA PRO A 403 -3.52 -8.42 6.15
C PRO A 403 -4.15 -8.02 7.48
N PHE A 404 -5.24 -7.23 7.44
CA PHE A 404 -5.97 -6.80 8.64
C PHE A 404 -6.83 -7.92 9.24
N VAL A 405 -7.32 -8.81 8.37
CA VAL A 405 -8.23 -9.90 8.74
C VAL A 405 -7.69 -11.22 8.19
N VAL A 406 -7.88 -12.31 8.95
CA VAL A 406 -7.50 -13.66 8.53
C VAL A 406 -8.19 -14.01 7.21
N GLY A 407 -7.39 -14.40 6.21
CA GLY A 407 -7.89 -14.78 4.88
C GLY A 407 -7.99 -13.64 3.87
N GLN A 408 -7.73 -12.39 4.25
CA GLN A 408 -7.60 -11.27 3.30
C GLN A 408 -6.36 -11.48 2.43
N SER A 409 -6.48 -11.25 1.12
CA SER A 409 -5.35 -11.32 0.20
C SER A 409 -4.40 -10.13 0.38
N LEU A 410 -3.15 -10.27 -0.07
CA LEU A 410 -2.18 -9.19 0.01
C LEU A 410 -2.54 -8.01 -0.91
N GLU A 411 -3.18 -8.29 -2.05
CA GLU A 411 -3.66 -7.26 -2.98
C GLU A 411 -4.78 -6.44 -2.34
N ASP A 412 -5.74 -7.10 -1.69
CA ASP A 412 -6.85 -6.42 -1.00
C ASP A 412 -6.34 -5.58 0.18
N ALA A 413 -5.41 -6.14 0.96
CA ALA A 413 -4.76 -5.40 2.05
C ALA A 413 -3.94 -4.21 1.51
N GLY A 414 -3.22 -4.39 0.40
CA GLY A 414 -2.47 -3.32 -0.26
C GLY A 414 -3.38 -2.19 -0.77
N GLU A 415 -4.53 -2.53 -1.36
CA GLU A 415 -5.53 -1.56 -1.80
C GLU A 415 -6.13 -0.79 -0.62
N GLU A 416 -6.35 -1.47 0.51
CA GLU A 416 -6.82 -0.84 1.74
C GLU A 416 -5.78 0.12 2.32
N TYR A 417 -4.50 -0.28 2.35
CA TYR A 417 -3.40 0.58 2.78
C TYR A 417 -3.30 1.83 1.90
N PHE A 418 -3.34 1.64 0.58
CA PHE A 418 -3.38 2.75 -0.38
C PHE A 418 -4.57 3.67 -0.13
N SER A 419 -5.76 3.10 0.05
CA SER A 419 -6.99 3.84 0.32
C SER A 419 -6.91 4.65 1.61
N ILE A 420 -6.31 4.11 2.68
CA ILE A 420 -6.13 4.84 3.94
C ILE A 420 -5.22 6.04 3.74
N LEU A 421 -4.06 5.85 3.09
CA LEU A 421 -3.11 6.95 2.81
C LEU A 421 -3.74 8.01 1.90
N LEU A 422 -4.49 7.60 0.88
CA LEU A 422 -5.23 8.51 0.00
C LEU A 422 -6.29 9.31 0.77
N ARG A 423 -7.12 8.66 1.61
CA ARG A 423 -8.15 9.33 2.44
C ARG A 423 -7.55 10.26 3.48
N ARG A 424 -6.33 9.98 3.95
CA ARG A 424 -5.56 10.86 4.83
C ARG A 424 -4.79 11.95 4.08
N CYS A 425 -4.97 12.02 2.76
CA CYS A 425 -4.44 13.07 1.89
C CYS A 425 -2.91 13.07 1.78
N PHE A 426 -2.26 11.93 2.00
CA PHE A 426 -0.84 11.76 1.70
C PHE A 426 -0.56 11.73 0.19
N PHE A 427 -1.61 11.49 -0.61
CA PHE A 427 -1.57 11.41 -2.07
C PHE A 427 -2.48 12.46 -2.71
N GLN A 428 -2.07 12.98 -3.87
CA GLN A 428 -2.77 14.02 -4.63
C GLN A 428 -2.75 13.77 -6.15
N ASP A 429 -3.40 14.66 -6.91
CA ASP A 429 -3.49 14.63 -8.38
C ASP A 429 -4.00 13.29 -8.96
N VAL A 430 -4.91 12.63 -8.26
CA VAL A 430 -5.39 11.29 -8.63
C VAL A 430 -5.96 11.29 -10.06
N LYS A 431 -5.42 10.44 -10.92
CA LYS A 431 -5.99 10.11 -12.24
C LYS A 431 -6.72 8.79 -12.15
N MET A 432 -7.95 8.80 -12.65
CA MET A 432 -8.79 7.60 -12.75
C MET A 432 -8.58 6.92 -14.11
N ASN A 433 -8.74 5.59 -14.15
CA ASN A 433 -8.84 4.82 -15.37
C ASN A 433 -10.28 4.87 -15.94
N GLU A 434 -10.48 4.23 -17.09
CA GLU A 434 -11.77 4.19 -17.80
C GLU A 434 -12.91 3.55 -17.01
N ILE A 435 -12.58 2.69 -16.04
CA ILE A 435 -13.52 1.99 -15.14
C ILE A 435 -13.68 2.68 -13.78
N GLY A 436 -13.16 3.91 -13.62
CA GLY A 436 -13.34 4.74 -12.41
C GLY A 436 -12.43 4.41 -11.23
N GLY A 437 -11.48 3.48 -11.39
CA GLY A 437 -10.45 3.15 -10.39
C GLY A 437 -9.22 4.06 -10.49
N VAL A 438 -8.50 4.24 -9.39
CA VAL A 438 -7.28 5.06 -9.36
C VAL A 438 -6.17 4.40 -10.17
N GLN A 439 -5.69 5.08 -11.22
CA GLN A 439 -4.59 4.62 -12.06
C GLN A 439 -3.23 5.11 -11.53
N SER A 440 -3.13 6.43 -11.29
CA SER A 440 -1.88 7.07 -10.89
C SER A 440 -2.13 8.32 -10.05
N PHE A 441 -1.13 8.71 -9.26
CA PHE A 441 -1.21 9.83 -8.34
C PHE A 441 0.18 10.47 -8.17
N LYS A 442 0.26 11.50 -7.33
CA LYS A 442 1.51 12.15 -6.90
C LYS A 442 1.53 12.30 -5.38
N ILE A 443 2.69 12.59 -4.83
CA ILE A 443 2.87 13.00 -3.44
C ILE A 443 3.16 14.49 -3.45
N HIS A 444 2.47 15.25 -2.59
CA HIS A 444 2.73 16.69 -2.45
C HIS A 444 4.15 16.91 -1.92
N ASP A 445 4.87 17.93 -2.40
CA ASP A 445 6.28 18.16 -2.04
C ASP A 445 6.53 18.24 -0.54
N LEU A 446 5.70 18.97 0.23
CA LEU A 446 5.80 18.99 1.70
C LEU A 446 5.58 17.62 2.37
N ILE A 447 4.70 16.78 1.81
CA ILE A 447 4.48 15.42 2.30
C ILE A 447 5.66 14.52 1.91
N HIS A 448 6.25 14.77 0.75
CA HIS A 448 7.48 14.11 0.32
C HIS A 448 8.67 14.49 1.20
N ASP A 449 8.80 15.76 1.58
CA ASP A 449 9.81 16.24 2.53
C ASP A 449 9.64 15.55 3.89
N LEU A 450 8.40 15.40 4.37
CA LEU A 450 8.11 14.60 5.57
C LEU A 450 8.54 13.14 5.38
N ALA A 451 8.23 12.52 4.23
CA ALA A 451 8.63 11.16 3.93
C ALA A 451 10.17 10.99 3.95
N GLN A 452 10.91 11.97 3.43
CA GLN A 452 12.37 12.00 3.46
C GLN A 452 12.91 12.18 4.88
N GLU A 453 12.32 13.08 5.68
CA GLU A 453 12.71 13.29 7.08
C GLU A 453 12.56 12.00 7.89
N VAL A 454 11.44 11.28 7.75
CA VAL A 454 11.19 10.05 8.51
C VAL A 454 12.04 8.86 8.02
N ALA A 455 12.33 8.81 6.72
CA ALA A 455 13.19 7.80 6.10
C ALA A 455 14.68 7.96 6.47
N GLY A 456 15.15 9.20 6.60
CA GLY A 456 16.57 9.51 6.72
C GLY A 456 17.32 9.09 5.45
N ASN A 457 18.46 8.41 5.61
CA ASN A 457 19.31 7.97 4.49
C ASN A 457 18.86 6.64 3.85
N ASP A 458 17.73 6.07 4.30
CA ASP A 458 17.31 4.71 3.91
C ASP A 458 16.99 4.58 2.41
N ALA A 459 16.47 5.66 1.82
CA ALA A 459 16.11 5.75 0.42
C ALA A 459 16.80 6.95 -0.23
N VAL A 460 17.39 6.74 -1.40
CA VAL A 460 18.11 7.80 -2.14
C VAL A 460 17.70 7.81 -3.60
N ALA A 461 17.40 9.00 -4.11
CA ALA A 461 17.18 9.25 -5.53
C ALA A 461 18.44 9.85 -6.17
N LEU A 462 18.97 9.19 -7.21
CA LEU A 462 20.26 9.51 -7.81
C LEU A 462 20.10 10.01 -9.25
N ASN A 463 20.52 11.24 -9.52
CA ASN A 463 20.54 11.86 -10.86
C ASN A 463 21.79 11.51 -11.68
N SER A 464 22.94 11.38 -11.01
CA SER A 464 24.20 10.98 -11.64
C SER A 464 25.23 10.55 -10.59
N ILE A 465 25.75 9.33 -10.76
CA ILE A 465 27.04 8.77 -10.33
C ILE A 465 27.64 9.35 -9.04
N THR A 466 27.09 8.96 -7.90
CA THR A 466 27.88 8.83 -6.67
C THR A 466 28.52 7.44 -6.66
N THR A 467 29.82 7.35 -6.41
CA THR A 467 30.55 6.07 -6.30
C THR A 467 30.53 5.49 -4.90
N ASN A 468 29.89 6.18 -3.95
CA ASN A 468 29.85 5.80 -2.56
C ASN A 468 28.40 5.90 -2.07
N LEU A 469 27.76 4.76 -1.89
CA LEU A 469 26.49 4.64 -1.17
C LEU A 469 26.85 4.29 0.28
N GLY A 470 26.25 5.00 1.24
CA GLY A 470 26.43 4.66 2.65
C GLY A 470 25.88 3.26 2.97
N ASP A 471 26.40 2.64 4.02
CA ASP A 471 25.95 1.32 4.49
C ASP A 471 24.50 1.33 5.03
N ASP A 472 23.92 2.52 5.21
CA ASP A 472 22.57 2.79 5.67
C ASP A 472 21.53 2.94 4.54
N VAL A 473 21.97 2.92 3.28
CA VAL A 473 21.08 2.99 2.10
C VAL A 473 20.58 1.60 1.73
N HIS A 474 19.25 1.42 1.69
CA HIS A 474 18.62 0.15 1.30
C HIS A 474 17.80 0.28 0.01
N HIS A 475 17.35 1.49 -0.34
CA HIS A 475 16.48 1.71 -1.48
C HIS A 475 17.07 2.79 -2.40
N VAL A 476 17.20 2.46 -3.69
CA VAL A 476 17.80 3.33 -4.69
C VAL A 476 16.80 3.58 -5.82
N PHE A 477 16.53 4.85 -6.09
CA PHE A 477 15.83 5.29 -7.29
C PHE A 477 16.82 5.94 -8.24
N HIS A 478 17.00 5.38 -9.42
CA HIS A 478 17.88 5.96 -10.42
C HIS A 478 17.09 6.85 -11.39
N ILE A 479 17.41 8.14 -11.35
CA ILE A 479 16.90 9.16 -12.26
C ILE A 479 17.89 9.30 -13.42
N GLY A 480 17.47 8.91 -14.64
CA GLY A 480 18.19 9.25 -15.86
C GLY A 480 18.68 8.08 -16.72
N SER A 481 19.36 8.43 -17.81
CA SER A 481 19.71 7.52 -18.91
C SER A 481 21.15 7.01 -18.89
N LYS A 482 21.97 7.34 -17.88
CA LYS A 482 23.41 7.03 -17.85
C LYS A 482 23.89 6.41 -16.53
N CYS A 483 23.91 5.08 -16.44
CA CYS A 483 24.75 4.34 -15.48
C CYS A 483 26.18 4.12 -16.02
N ARG A 484 27.22 4.54 -15.29
CA ARG A 484 28.60 4.10 -15.55
C ARG A 484 28.82 2.68 -15.00
N GLY A 485 29.70 1.91 -15.66
CA GLY A 485 29.95 0.50 -15.33
C GLY A 485 30.53 0.17 -13.95
N ASN A 486 30.87 1.15 -13.11
CA ASN A 486 31.40 0.94 -11.76
C ASN A 486 30.41 1.40 -10.66
N PHE A 487 29.11 1.45 -10.99
CA PHE A 487 28.05 2.03 -10.16
C PHE A 487 27.55 1.15 -9.01
N PHE A 488 27.90 -0.14 -8.97
CA PHE A 488 27.35 -1.07 -7.99
C PHE A 488 28.40 -1.36 -6.91
N PRO A 489 28.59 -0.49 -5.90
CA PRO A 489 29.36 -0.87 -4.73
C PRO A 489 28.69 -2.05 -4.05
N ASN A 490 29.49 -2.89 -3.38
CA ASN A 490 28.97 -4.03 -2.64
C ASN A 490 28.24 -3.54 -1.37
N CYS A 491 26.95 -3.27 -1.51
CA CYS A 491 26.05 -2.74 -0.48
C CYS A 491 24.81 -3.62 -0.36
N LYS A 492 24.12 -3.56 0.78
CA LYS A 492 22.90 -4.34 1.05
C LYS A 492 21.64 -3.68 0.49
N ILE A 493 21.65 -3.36 -0.80
CA ILE A 493 20.51 -2.76 -1.48
C ILE A 493 19.37 -3.78 -1.59
N ARG A 494 18.17 -3.36 -1.18
CA ARG A 494 16.90 -4.11 -1.22
C ARG A 494 15.99 -3.68 -2.36
N SER A 495 16.05 -2.42 -2.79
CA SER A 495 15.29 -1.94 -3.95
C SER A 495 16.16 -1.18 -4.91
N TYR A 496 16.07 -1.53 -6.19
CA TYR A 496 16.53 -0.69 -7.28
C TYR A 496 15.36 -0.44 -8.24
N VAL A 497 14.91 0.80 -8.28
CA VAL A 497 13.85 1.31 -9.17
C VAL A 497 14.47 2.35 -10.09
N ARG A 498 14.01 2.48 -11.33
CA ARG A 498 14.54 3.50 -12.25
C ARG A 498 13.44 4.22 -13.00
N ASN A 499 13.81 5.33 -13.61
CA ASN A 499 13.02 5.95 -14.66
C ASN A 499 13.90 6.32 -15.86
N GLY A 500 13.37 6.10 -17.06
CA GLY A 500 13.98 6.46 -18.33
C GLY A 500 14.60 5.29 -19.08
N VAL A 501 14.90 5.52 -20.36
CA VAL A 501 15.48 4.52 -21.27
C VAL A 501 17.01 4.58 -21.21
N GLN A 502 17.65 3.42 -21.08
CA GLN A 502 19.12 3.30 -21.17
C GLN A 502 19.52 2.06 -21.96
N ILE A 503 20.37 2.23 -22.97
CA ILE A 503 20.95 1.12 -23.72
C ILE A 503 22.32 0.77 -23.11
N ASN A 504 22.70 -0.52 -23.14
CA ASN A 504 23.97 -1.05 -22.60
C ASN A 504 24.10 -0.96 -21.07
N PHE A 505 23.04 -1.26 -20.35
CA PHE A 505 23.07 -1.32 -18.89
C PHE A 505 23.89 -2.53 -18.39
N PRO A 506 24.81 -2.36 -17.40
CA PRO A 506 25.68 -3.43 -16.91
C PRO A 506 24.96 -4.36 -15.92
N VAL A 507 23.93 -5.10 -16.38
CA VAL A 507 23.10 -6.00 -15.57
C VAL A 507 23.93 -7.01 -14.78
N VAL A 508 24.97 -7.59 -15.40
CA VAL A 508 25.85 -8.60 -14.76
C VAL A 508 26.46 -8.05 -13.48
N LYS A 509 27.04 -6.84 -13.53
CA LYS A 509 27.68 -6.22 -12.37
C LYS A 509 26.67 -5.85 -11.28
N LEU A 510 25.44 -5.48 -11.65
CA LEU A 510 24.39 -5.20 -10.69
C LEU A 510 24.08 -6.45 -9.87
N VAL A 511 23.79 -7.54 -10.57
CA VAL A 511 23.37 -8.81 -9.99
C VAL A 511 24.49 -9.44 -9.15
N GLU A 512 25.76 -9.25 -9.52
CA GLU A 512 26.91 -9.75 -8.74
C GLU A 512 27.14 -9.01 -7.41
N ASN A 513 26.82 -7.71 -7.36
CA ASN A 513 27.14 -6.85 -6.20
C ASN A 513 25.97 -6.69 -5.23
N TRP A 514 24.71 -6.77 -5.68
CA TRP A 514 23.52 -6.50 -4.85
C TRP A 514 22.68 -7.76 -4.63
N ASN A 515 23.17 -8.64 -3.76
CA ASN A 515 22.55 -9.96 -3.53
C ASN A 515 21.28 -9.92 -2.65
N PHE A 516 20.98 -8.80 -2.00
CA PHE A 516 19.84 -8.62 -1.09
C PHE A 516 18.61 -7.97 -1.74
N LEU A 517 18.62 -7.84 -3.08
CA LEU A 517 17.53 -7.22 -3.82
C LEU A 517 16.22 -7.99 -3.65
N ARG A 518 15.18 -7.25 -3.26
CA ARG A 518 13.76 -7.66 -3.27
C ARG A 518 13.03 -7.08 -4.48
N THR A 519 13.42 -5.88 -4.90
CA THR A 519 12.88 -5.20 -6.08
C THR A 519 14.01 -4.90 -7.05
N LEU A 520 13.84 -5.31 -8.31
CA LEU A 520 14.75 -5.02 -9.40
C LEU A 520 13.98 -4.57 -10.64
N ASP A 521 14.15 -3.30 -10.99
CA ASP A 521 13.63 -2.71 -12.22
C ASP A 521 14.72 -2.63 -13.29
N LEU A 522 14.50 -3.38 -14.38
CA LEU A 522 15.31 -3.45 -15.58
C LEU A 522 14.47 -3.09 -16.83
N SER A 523 13.39 -2.33 -16.64
CA SER A 523 12.49 -1.91 -17.71
C SER A 523 13.18 -1.01 -18.74
N GLY A 524 12.81 -1.16 -20.01
CA GLY A 524 13.23 -0.28 -21.10
C GLY A 524 14.74 -0.21 -21.34
N LEU A 525 15.50 -1.26 -21.01
CA LEU A 525 16.97 -1.29 -21.15
C LEU A 525 17.46 -1.81 -22.52
N GLY A 526 16.54 -2.28 -23.36
CA GLY A 526 16.84 -2.88 -24.66
C GLY A 526 17.67 -4.17 -24.57
N ILE A 527 17.64 -4.85 -23.43
CA ILE A 527 18.40 -6.10 -23.21
C ILE A 527 17.87 -7.22 -24.11
N LYS A 528 18.77 -8.10 -24.56
CA LYS A 528 18.43 -9.29 -25.36
C LYS A 528 18.17 -10.54 -24.51
N GLY A 529 18.71 -10.56 -23.30
CA GLY A 529 18.64 -11.66 -22.35
C GLY A 529 19.16 -11.21 -20.99
N LEU A 530 18.89 -12.01 -19.97
CA LEU A 530 19.43 -11.83 -18.62
C LEU A 530 20.59 -12.80 -18.37
N PRO A 531 21.55 -12.45 -17.51
CA PRO A 531 22.60 -13.38 -17.12
C PRO A 531 22.05 -14.51 -16.24
N ASP A 532 22.63 -15.70 -16.33
CA ASP A 532 22.26 -16.84 -15.48
C ASP A 532 22.40 -16.55 -13.99
N SER A 533 23.28 -15.62 -13.61
CA SER A 533 23.46 -15.16 -12.23
C SER A 533 22.21 -14.52 -11.63
N ILE A 534 21.20 -14.14 -12.42
CA ILE A 534 19.93 -13.62 -11.90
C ILE A 534 19.29 -14.59 -10.90
N GLY A 535 19.42 -15.90 -11.14
CA GLY A 535 18.91 -16.96 -10.26
C GLY A 535 19.59 -17.03 -8.88
N ASN A 536 20.63 -16.22 -8.63
CA ASN A 536 21.28 -16.12 -7.33
C ASN A 536 20.62 -15.07 -6.41
N LEU A 537 19.73 -14.22 -6.92
CA LEU A 537 19.03 -13.21 -6.12
C LEU A 537 17.88 -13.84 -5.31
N LEU A 538 18.22 -14.61 -4.28
CA LEU A 538 17.26 -15.42 -3.51
C LEU A 538 16.13 -14.59 -2.85
N HIS A 539 16.40 -13.32 -2.56
CA HIS A 539 15.44 -12.39 -1.93
C HIS A 539 14.48 -11.73 -2.93
N LEU A 540 14.69 -11.92 -4.23
CA LEU A 540 13.96 -11.18 -5.26
C LEU A 540 12.47 -11.56 -5.25
N ARG A 541 11.62 -10.52 -5.16
CA ARG A 541 10.16 -10.61 -5.09
C ARG A 541 9.48 -9.83 -6.22
N TYR A 542 10.16 -8.82 -6.77
CA TYR A 542 9.67 -8.02 -7.88
C TYR A 542 10.76 -7.88 -8.93
N LEU A 543 10.48 -8.32 -10.15
CA LEU A 543 11.36 -8.17 -11.31
C LEU A 543 10.56 -7.54 -12.46
N ASP A 544 10.96 -6.33 -12.85
CA ASP A 544 10.39 -5.63 -14.00
C ASP A 544 11.38 -5.67 -15.17
N LEU A 545 10.94 -6.28 -16.27
CA LEU A 545 11.64 -6.40 -17.55
C LEU A 545 10.82 -5.77 -18.68
N SER A 546 9.77 -5.02 -18.35
CA SER A 546 8.86 -4.41 -19.30
C SER A 546 9.60 -3.56 -20.33
N ASN A 547 9.01 -3.41 -21.51
CA ASN A 547 9.50 -2.60 -22.62
C ASN A 547 10.90 -2.99 -23.13
N ASN A 548 11.41 -4.19 -22.80
CA ASN A 548 12.59 -4.76 -23.43
C ASN A 548 12.23 -5.48 -24.74
N LYS A 549 11.95 -4.69 -25.78
CA LYS A 549 11.47 -5.18 -27.09
C LYS A 549 12.37 -6.22 -27.77
N ASN A 550 13.66 -6.27 -27.41
CA ASN A 550 14.65 -7.20 -27.96
C ASN A 550 14.86 -8.45 -27.10
N LEU A 551 14.19 -8.56 -25.95
CA LEU A 551 14.30 -9.72 -25.06
C LEU A 551 13.68 -10.94 -25.75
N VAL A 552 14.50 -11.94 -26.05
CA VAL A 552 14.04 -13.13 -26.79
C VAL A 552 13.64 -14.25 -25.83
N ARG A 553 14.42 -14.46 -24.77
CA ARG A 553 14.24 -15.53 -23.78
C ARG A 553 14.72 -15.09 -22.40
N LEU A 554 14.15 -15.71 -21.38
CA LEU A 554 14.63 -15.63 -20.00
C LEU A 554 15.54 -16.83 -19.69
N PRO A 555 16.59 -16.68 -18.86
CA PRO A 555 17.43 -17.81 -18.46
C PRO A 555 16.64 -18.78 -17.59
N ASP A 556 16.90 -20.09 -17.73
CA ASP A 556 16.24 -21.14 -16.92
C ASP A 556 16.51 -20.97 -15.41
N SER A 557 17.60 -20.29 -15.05
CA SER A 557 17.97 -19.99 -13.66
C SER A 557 16.94 -19.10 -12.94
N ILE A 558 16.09 -18.37 -13.67
CA ILE A 558 15.00 -17.58 -13.08
C ILE A 558 14.03 -18.45 -12.27
N SER A 559 13.93 -19.74 -12.59
CA SER A 559 13.14 -20.72 -11.83
C SER A 559 13.65 -21.00 -10.41
N ARG A 560 14.83 -20.48 -10.04
CA ARG A 560 15.39 -20.54 -8.68
C ARG A 560 14.87 -19.42 -7.78
N LEU A 561 14.24 -18.38 -8.34
CA LEU A 561 13.72 -17.22 -7.63
C LEU A 561 12.42 -17.55 -6.88
N TYR A 562 12.50 -18.46 -5.91
CA TYR A 562 11.35 -19.02 -5.21
C TYR A 562 10.40 -17.97 -4.60
N ASN A 563 10.94 -16.84 -4.15
CA ASN A 563 10.16 -15.75 -3.54
C ASN A 563 9.57 -14.76 -4.56
N LEU A 564 9.79 -14.94 -5.87
CA LEU A 564 9.31 -14.00 -6.86
C LEU A 564 7.78 -13.92 -6.81
N GLN A 565 7.25 -12.71 -6.60
CA GLN A 565 5.82 -12.40 -6.52
C GLN A 565 5.34 -11.66 -7.78
N THR A 566 6.17 -10.79 -8.36
CA THR A 566 5.87 -10.07 -9.59
C THR A 566 6.96 -10.31 -10.63
N LEU A 567 6.54 -10.72 -11.83
CA LEU A 567 7.35 -10.75 -13.04
C LEU A 567 6.62 -9.93 -14.10
N ASP A 568 7.17 -8.75 -14.41
CA ASP A 568 6.61 -7.87 -15.43
C ASP A 568 7.41 -8.00 -16.73
N LEU A 569 6.73 -8.42 -17.79
CA LEU A 569 7.26 -8.57 -19.15
C LEU A 569 6.44 -7.74 -20.15
N TYR A 570 5.63 -6.79 -19.67
CA TYR A 570 4.79 -5.92 -20.50
C TYR A 570 5.58 -5.37 -21.70
N GLY A 571 5.07 -5.52 -22.92
CA GLY A 571 5.70 -4.96 -24.13
C GLY A 571 7.01 -5.63 -24.56
N CYS A 572 7.36 -6.81 -24.05
CA CYS A 572 8.47 -7.63 -24.54
C CYS A 572 8.11 -8.33 -25.85
N SER A 573 7.95 -7.55 -26.92
CA SER A 573 7.38 -7.99 -28.20
C SER A 573 8.15 -9.12 -28.91
N SER A 574 9.43 -9.31 -28.62
CA SER A 574 10.26 -10.37 -29.22
C SER A 574 10.39 -11.63 -28.37
N LEU A 575 9.73 -11.69 -27.20
CA LEU A 575 9.80 -12.84 -26.30
C LEU A 575 9.13 -14.05 -26.97
N GLU A 576 9.89 -15.11 -27.20
CA GLU A 576 9.43 -16.31 -27.93
C GLU A 576 8.82 -17.37 -27.01
N GLU A 577 9.42 -17.54 -25.83
CA GLU A 577 9.07 -18.57 -24.86
C GLU A 577 9.29 -18.09 -23.41
N LEU A 578 8.45 -18.60 -22.50
CA LEU A 578 8.67 -18.51 -21.07
C LEU A 578 9.51 -19.71 -20.59
N PRO A 579 10.32 -19.56 -19.53
CA PRO A 579 11.22 -20.60 -19.07
C PRO A 579 10.44 -21.83 -18.60
N LYS A 580 10.88 -23.04 -18.97
CA LYS A 580 10.19 -24.31 -18.62
C LYS A 580 10.04 -24.50 -17.10
N GLY A 581 10.95 -23.92 -16.33
CA GLY A 581 10.92 -23.95 -14.87
C GLY A 581 9.95 -22.95 -14.21
N LEU A 582 9.16 -22.17 -14.95
CA LEU A 582 8.29 -21.11 -14.39
C LEU A 582 7.32 -21.66 -13.33
N ALA A 583 6.83 -22.89 -13.49
CA ALA A 583 5.95 -23.56 -12.54
C ALA A 583 6.56 -23.80 -11.14
N LYS A 584 7.88 -23.58 -10.96
CA LYS A 584 8.54 -23.61 -9.65
C LYS A 584 8.34 -22.33 -8.83
N LEU A 585 7.93 -21.24 -9.47
CA LEU A 585 7.71 -19.93 -8.85
C LEU A 585 6.37 -19.88 -8.10
N VAL A 586 6.16 -20.78 -7.15
CA VAL A 586 4.85 -20.98 -6.50
C VAL A 586 4.33 -19.77 -5.72
N ASN A 587 5.18 -18.80 -5.40
CA ASN A 587 4.80 -17.53 -4.77
C ASN A 587 4.47 -16.42 -5.78
N LEU A 588 4.54 -16.70 -7.08
CA LEU A 588 4.23 -15.73 -8.13
C LEU A 588 2.75 -15.35 -8.07
N ARG A 589 2.49 -14.05 -8.05
CA ARG A 589 1.15 -13.43 -7.91
C ARG A 589 0.78 -12.62 -9.13
N HIS A 590 1.76 -11.97 -9.76
CA HIS A 590 1.56 -11.14 -10.94
C HIS A 590 2.52 -11.55 -12.04
N LEU A 591 1.97 -12.00 -13.16
CA LEU A 591 2.69 -12.23 -14.40
C LEU A 591 2.06 -11.35 -15.48
N ASP A 592 2.75 -10.26 -15.84
CA ASP A 592 2.30 -9.41 -16.94
C ASP A 592 3.07 -9.76 -18.20
N ILE A 593 2.38 -10.32 -19.19
CA ILE A 593 2.90 -10.64 -20.53
C ILE A 593 2.10 -9.95 -21.62
N THR A 594 1.47 -8.82 -21.29
CA THR A 594 0.70 -8.00 -22.24
C THR A 594 1.60 -7.58 -23.39
N TRP A 595 1.14 -7.77 -24.63
CA TRP A 595 1.84 -7.38 -25.85
C TRP A 595 3.14 -8.17 -26.11
N CYS A 596 3.28 -9.37 -25.54
CA CYS A 596 4.30 -10.36 -25.89
C CYS A 596 3.92 -11.13 -27.17
N ARG A 597 3.82 -10.44 -28.31
CA ARG A 597 3.21 -10.96 -29.56
C ARG A 597 3.89 -12.20 -30.15
N LYS A 598 5.20 -12.41 -29.91
CA LYS A 598 5.92 -13.60 -30.38
C LYS A 598 5.82 -14.80 -29.44
N LEU A 599 5.17 -14.66 -28.28
CA LEU A 599 5.06 -15.74 -27.32
C LEU A 599 4.23 -16.88 -27.91
N SER A 600 4.89 -18.02 -28.07
CA SER A 600 4.36 -19.13 -28.85
C SER A 600 3.45 -20.06 -28.06
N HIS A 601 3.74 -20.28 -26.78
CA HIS A 601 3.03 -21.22 -25.92
C HIS A 601 3.16 -20.82 -24.45
N MET A 602 2.32 -21.41 -23.59
CA MET A 602 2.41 -21.28 -22.14
C MET A 602 3.37 -22.33 -21.55
N PRO A 603 4.08 -22.05 -20.45
CA PRO A 603 4.97 -23.03 -19.84
C PRO A 603 4.15 -24.13 -19.15
N SER A 604 4.65 -25.37 -19.18
CA SER A 604 3.95 -26.49 -18.56
C SER A 604 3.85 -26.37 -17.03
N GLY A 605 2.73 -26.83 -16.47
CA GLY A 605 2.52 -26.89 -15.02
C GLY A 605 2.11 -25.56 -14.37
N LEU A 606 1.53 -24.63 -15.14
CA LEU A 606 0.95 -23.38 -14.62
C LEU A 606 -0.06 -23.60 -13.50
N ASN A 607 -0.78 -24.73 -13.48
CA ASN A 607 -1.68 -25.12 -12.40
C ASN A 607 -1.03 -25.18 -11.01
N LYS A 608 0.30 -25.25 -10.92
CA LYS A 608 1.04 -25.21 -9.65
C LYS A 608 1.19 -23.80 -9.07
N LEU A 609 0.92 -22.76 -9.86
CA LEU A 609 1.00 -21.35 -9.45
C LEU A 609 -0.28 -20.93 -8.71
N SER A 610 -0.59 -21.59 -7.60
CA SER A 610 -1.83 -21.38 -6.84
C SER A 610 -2.00 -19.96 -6.29
N CYS A 611 -0.90 -19.20 -6.15
CA CYS A 611 -0.92 -17.83 -5.68
C CYS A 611 -1.08 -16.79 -6.80
N LEU A 612 -1.16 -17.21 -8.07
CA LEU A 612 -1.27 -16.31 -9.20
C LEU A 612 -2.63 -15.60 -9.20
N CYS A 613 -2.59 -14.27 -9.14
CA CYS A 613 -3.75 -13.38 -9.09
C CYS A 613 -3.90 -12.55 -10.36
N VAL A 614 -2.80 -12.25 -11.06
CA VAL A 614 -2.83 -11.53 -12.34
C VAL A 614 -2.05 -12.33 -13.37
N LEU A 615 -2.73 -12.66 -14.47
CA LEU A 615 -2.16 -13.20 -15.70
C LEU A 615 -2.81 -12.44 -16.85
N THR A 616 -2.05 -11.59 -17.53
CA THR A 616 -2.62 -10.67 -18.51
C THR A 616 -2.90 -11.32 -19.87
N GLU A 617 -2.13 -12.34 -20.25
CA GLU A 617 -2.31 -13.07 -21.50
C GLU A 617 -2.18 -14.59 -21.30
N PHE A 618 -2.96 -15.38 -22.03
CA PHE A 618 -2.90 -16.83 -22.05
C PHE A 618 -2.93 -17.33 -23.50
N VAL A 619 -1.89 -18.06 -23.91
CA VAL A 619 -1.72 -18.53 -25.29
C VAL A 619 -2.20 -19.97 -25.41
N VAL A 620 -3.06 -20.25 -26.39
CA VAL A 620 -3.51 -21.61 -26.69
C VAL A 620 -2.84 -22.07 -28.00
N ASP A 621 -2.09 -23.18 -27.94
CA ASP A 621 -1.37 -23.78 -29.07
C ASP A 621 -1.98 -25.13 -29.52
N GLU A 622 -1.51 -25.67 -30.66
CA GLU A 622 -2.01 -26.92 -31.28
C GLU A 622 -1.65 -28.18 -30.47
N GLU A 623 -0.52 -28.20 -29.76
CA GLU A 623 0.03 -29.41 -29.12
C GLU A 623 -0.47 -29.64 -27.69
N ASN A 624 -0.95 -28.60 -27.00
CA ASN A 624 -1.28 -28.66 -25.57
C ASN A 624 -2.73 -28.28 -25.28
N SER A 625 -3.70 -29.02 -25.84
CA SER A 625 -5.10 -28.90 -25.40
C SER A 625 -5.31 -29.15 -23.88
N SER A 626 -4.31 -29.75 -23.21
CA SER A 626 -4.18 -29.86 -21.75
C SER A 626 -3.88 -28.54 -21.02
N ASP A 627 -3.46 -27.48 -21.72
CA ASP A 627 -3.16 -26.19 -21.10
C ASP A 627 -4.42 -25.44 -20.64
N LEU A 628 -5.57 -25.70 -21.27
CA LEU A 628 -6.85 -25.21 -20.77
C LEU A 628 -7.20 -25.82 -19.40
N GLU A 629 -6.79 -27.06 -19.13
CA GLU A 629 -6.90 -27.66 -17.79
C GLU A 629 -6.01 -26.93 -16.78
N ASN A 630 -4.84 -26.44 -17.21
CA ASN A 630 -3.98 -25.64 -16.34
C ASN A 630 -4.68 -24.33 -15.92
N LEU A 631 -5.45 -23.73 -16.82
CA LEU A 631 -6.20 -22.50 -16.56
C LEU A 631 -7.32 -22.71 -15.52
N GLN A 632 -7.99 -23.87 -15.53
CA GLN A 632 -9.06 -24.23 -14.57
C GLN A 632 -8.60 -24.17 -13.10
N ALA A 633 -7.31 -24.46 -12.85
CA ALA A 633 -6.73 -24.46 -11.51
C ALA A 633 -6.43 -23.05 -10.97
N LEU A 634 -6.37 -22.04 -11.83
CA LEU A 634 -6.02 -20.66 -11.49
C LEU A 634 -7.25 -19.86 -11.01
N THR A 635 -7.88 -20.33 -9.93
CA THR A 635 -9.15 -19.77 -9.43
C THR A 635 -9.01 -18.39 -8.78
N ASN A 636 -7.79 -17.98 -8.42
CA ASN A 636 -7.48 -16.72 -7.77
C ASN A 636 -7.27 -15.55 -8.74
N LEU A 637 -7.37 -15.77 -10.06
CA LEU A 637 -7.18 -14.73 -11.06
C LEU A 637 -8.24 -13.62 -10.92
N ARG A 638 -7.77 -12.38 -11.06
CA ARG A 638 -8.54 -11.15 -10.87
C ARG A 638 -8.33 -10.18 -12.02
N GLY A 639 -9.25 -9.24 -12.18
CA GLY A 639 -9.10 -8.15 -13.14
C GLY A 639 -9.34 -8.62 -14.58
N SER A 640 -8.34 -8.48 -15.46
CA SER A 640 -8.46 -8.74 -16.89
C SER A 640 -7.56 -9.88 -17.36
N ILE A 641 -8.09 -10.79 -18.17
CA ILE A 641 -7.31 -11.80 -18.91
C ILE A 641 -7.59 -11.70 -20.41
N HIS A 642 -6.53 -11.84 -21.20
CA HIS A 642 -6.59 -11.96 -22.65
C HIS A 642 -6.23 -13.38 -23.08
N ILE A 643 -7.16 -14.10 -23.70
CA ILE A 643 -6.91 -15.44 -24.24
C ILE A 643 -6.67 -15.30 -25.73
N ARG A 644 -5.44 -15.61 -26.18
CA ARG A 644 -5.04 -15.56 -27.57
C ARG A 644 -4.95 -16.97 -28.13
N ILE A 645 -5.79 -17.25 -29.12
CA ILE A 645 -5.78 -18.51 -29.85
C ILE A 645 -4.98 -18.30 -31.12
N ARG A 646 -4.01 -19.19 -31.37
CA ARG A 646 -3.12 -19.07 -32.52
C ARG A 646 -3.77 -19.64 -33.78
N GLU A 647 -3.35 -19.11 -34.94
CA GLU A 647 -3.81 -19.53 -36.28
C GLU A 647 -3.61 -21.03 -36.56
N ASP A 648 -2.62 -21.65 -35.94
CA ASP A 648 -2.31 -23.08 -36.09
C ASP A 648 -3.17 -24.00 -35.20
N PHE A 649 -4.06 -23.45 -34.37
CA PHE A 649 -4.92 -24.24 -33.49
C PHE A 649 -5.96 -25.06 -34.28
N LYS A 650 -5.95 -26.39 -34.09
CA LYS A 650 -7.00 -27.30 -34.59
C LYS A 650 -7.77 -27.89 -33.42
N CYS A 651 -9.07 -27.58 -33.33
CA CYS A 651 -9.94 -28.22 -32.34
C CYS A 651 -10.11 -29.70 -32.70
N ALA A 652 -9.51 -30.62 -31.93
CA ALA A 652 -9.69 -32.05 -32.15
C ALA A 652 -11.19 -32.41 -32.05
N GLU A 653 -11.76 -32.97 -33.13
CA GLU A 653 -13.19 -33.26 -33.25
C GLU A 653 -13.67 -34.43 -32.35
N GLU A 654 -12.76 -35.20 -31.72
CA GLU A 654 -13.12 -36.53 -31.17
C GLU A 654 -12.60 -36.89 -29.76
N SER A 655 -12.17 -35.96 -28.90
CA SER A 655 -11.85 -36.34 -27.50
C SER A 655 -12.98 -36.01 -26.51
N SER A 656 -13.70 -37.06 -26.13
CA SER A 656 -14.69 -37.15 -25.06
C SER A 656 -14.16 -36.88 -23.63
N LYS A 657 -13.10 -36.07 -23.49
CA LYS A 657 -12.41 -35.79 -22.23
C LYS A 657 -12.34 -34.30 -21.83
N PHE A 658 -12.86 -33.38 -22.64
CA PHE A 658 -12.85 -31.97 -22.27
C PHE A 658 -13.92 -31.69 -21.20
N GLU A 659 -13.51 -31.39 -19.96
CA GLU A 659 -14.39 -30.80 -18.96
C GLU A 659 -14.84 -29.40 -19.42
N GLU A 660 -16.15 -29.12 -19.38
CA GLU A 660 -16.70 -27.82 -19.74
C GLU A 660 -16.54 -26.80 -18.59
N GLY A 661 -16.36 -25.52 -18.92
CA GLY A 661 -16.41 -24.41 -17.96
C GLY A 661 -15.06 -24.04 -17.33
N TYR A 662 -14.02 -23.90 -18.15
CA TYR A 662 -12.65 -23.62 -17.68
C TYR A 662 -12.53 -22.34 -16.84
N LEU A 663 -13.28 -21.30 -17.16
CA LEU A 663 -13.22 -20.01 -16.46
C LEU A 663 -14.27 -19.86 -15.35
N ARG A 664 -15.25 -20.78 -15.28
CA ARG A 664 -16.43 -20.69 -14.39
C ARG A 664 -16.07 -20.48 -12.90
N ARG A 665 -14.92 -20.99 -12.47
CA ARG A 665 -14.46 -20.91 -11.06
C ARG A 665 -13.76 -19.60 -10.70
N MET A 666 -13.43 -18.74 -11.68
CA MET A 666 -12.69 -17.49 -11.46
C MET A 666 -13.60 -16.35 -11.03
N LYS A 667 -13.99 -16.36 -9.75
CA LYS A 667 -15.00 -15.44 -9.17
C LYS A 667 -14.60 -13.96 -9.10
N HIS A 668 -13.33 -13.65 -9.36
CA HIS A 668 -12.79 -12.30 -9.25
C HIS A 668 -12.37 -11.72 -10.61
N LEU A 669 -12.62 -12.45 -11.70
CA LEU A 669 -12.32 -12.00 -13.05
C LEU A 669 -13.41 -11.00 -13.49
N GLU A 670 -12.97 -9.81 -13.91
CA GLU A 670 -13.87 -8.72 -14.29
C GLU A 670 -13.90 -8.49 -15.80
N THR A 671 -12.80 -8.73 -16.50
CA THR A 671 -12.69 -8.55 -17.96
C THR A 671 -12.13 -9.79 -18.61
N LEU A 672 -12.81 -10.27 -19.65
CA LEU A 672 -12.35 -11.36 -20.51
C LEU A 672 -12.21 -10.83 -21.93
N LYS A 673 -11.01 -10.92 -22.49
CA LYS A 673 -10.75 -10.68 -23.91
C LYS A 673 -10.37 -11.99 -24.57
N VAL A 674 -10.92 -12.28 -25.75
CA VAL A 674 -10.55 -13.47 -26.52
C VAL A 674 -10.22 -13.04 -27.95
N GLU A 675 -8.98 -13.30 -28.37
CA GLU A 675 -8.50 -13.09 -29.73
C GLU A 675 -8.48 -14.43 -30.47
N LEU A 676 -9.28 -14.52 -31.54
CA LEU A 676 -9.51 -15.74 -32.31
C LEU A 676 -8.79 -15.64 -33.66
N ASN A 677 -7.53 -16.07 -33.71
CA ASN A 677 -6.82 -16.14 -34.97
C ASN A 677 -7.02 -17.54 -35.56
N GLY A 678 -7.68 -17.66 -36.71
CA GLY A 678 -8.01 -18.94 -37.35
C GLY A 678 -9.30 -18.90 -38.19
N SER A 679 -9.53 -19.95 -38.99
CA SER A 679 -10.62 -19.93 -39.99
C SER A 679 -11.88 -20.73 -39.63
N GLU A 680 -11.87 -21.68 -38.68
CA GLU A 680 -13.02 -22.59 -38.48
C GLU A 680 -13.23 -23.04 -37.00
N ASN A 681 -14.51 -23.19 -36.61
CA ASN A 681 -15.01 -23.78 -35.34
C ASN A 681 -14.71 -23.00 -34.02
N HIS A 682 -14.82 -21.67 -34.01
CA HIS A 682 -14.64 -20.88 -32.78
C HIS A 682 -15.76 -21.12 -31.73
N GLU A 683 -16.99 -21.36 -32.18
CA GLU A 683 -18.17 -21.58 -31.32
C GLU A 683 -17.92 -22.70 -30.28
N THR A 684 -17.38 -23.84 -30.70
CA THR A 684 -17.17 -25.02 -29.84
C THR A 684 -16.12 -24.76 -28.75
N LEU A 685 -15.09 -23.96 -29.06
CA LEU A 685 -14.05 -23.58 -28.11
C LEU A 685 -14.56 -22.55 -27.11
N LEU A 686 -15.31 -21.55 -27.57
CA LEU A 686 -15.92 -20.55 -26.70
C LEU A 686 -16.94 -21.18 -25.73
N GLU A 687 -17.69 -22.18 -26.17
CA GLU A 687 -18.58 -22.96 -25.28
C GLU A 687 -17.83 -23.65 -24.14
N LYS A 688 -16.59 -24.11 -24.37
CA LYS A 688 -15.76 -24.74 -23.34
C LYS A 688 -15.19 -23.76 -22.32
N LEU A 689 -14.86 -22.52 -22.75
CA LEU A 689 -14.29 -21.50 -21.87
C LEU A 689 -15.27 -21.05 -20.79
N GLU A 690 -16.52 -20.78 -21.17
CA GLU A 690 -17.63 -20.31 -20.34
C GLU A 690 -17.24 -19.22 -19.30
N PRO A 691 -17.48 -17.93 -19.60
CA PRO A 691 -17.15 -16.82 -18.72
C PRO A 691 -17.79 -16.97 -17.32
N PRO A 692 -17.07 -16.66 -16.22
CA PRO A 692 -17.67 -16.65 -14.90
C PRO A 692 -18.63 -15.47 -14.74
N SER A 693 -19.60 -15.60 -13.83
CA SER A 693 -20.63 -14.57 -13.58
C SER A 693 -20.08 -13.23 -13.05
N SER A 694 -18.82 -13.19 -12.62
CA SER A 694 -18.14 -11.97 -12.19
C SER A 694 -17.66 -11.08 -13.33
N VAL A 695 -17.54 -11.61 -14.56
CA VAL A 695 -17.08 -10.84 -15.72
C VAL A 695 -18.09 -9.73 -15.99
N LYS A 696 -17.62 -8.50 -16.05
CA LYS A 696 -18.39 -7.28 -16.38
C LYS A 696 -18.19 -6.86 -17.84
N THR A 697 -17.03 -7.18 -18.41
CA THR A 697 -16.65 -6.78 -19.77
C THR A 697 -16.13 -7.99 -20.54
N LEU A 698 -16.73 -8.25 -21.70
CA LEU A 698 -16.34 -9.32 -22.60
C LEU A 698 -16.00 -8.72 -23.97
N LYS A 699 -14.78 -8.96 -24.47
CA LYS A 699 -14.36 -8.54 -25.82
C LYS A 699 -13.96 -9.75 -26.63
N LEU A 700 -14.53 -9.88 -27.83
CA LEU A 700 -14.16 -10.89 -28.81
C LEU A 700 -13.51 -10.17 -30.00
N GLU A 701 -12.27 -10.53 -30.31
CA GLU A 701 -11.47 -9.98 -31.41
C GLU A 701 -11.31 -11.07 -32.48
N SER A 702 -11.37 -10.68 -33.76
CA SER A 702 -11.26 -11.60 -34.91
C SER A 702 -12.33 -12.71 -34.98
N TYR A 703 -13.51 -12.49 -34.37
CA TYR A 703 -14.60 -13.46 -34.39
C TYR A 703 -15.33 -13.49 -35.75
N ASN A 704 -15.20 -14.61 -36.46
CA ASN A 704 -15.73 -14.77 -37.82
C ASN A 704 -16.90 -15.76 -37.94
N ASP A 705 -17.36 -16.36 -36.83
CA ASP A 705 -18.47 -17.31 -36.86
C ASP A 705 -19.82 -16.59 -36.97
N THR A 706 -20.80 -17.26 -37.58
CA THR A 706 -22.14 -16.70 -37.83
C THR A 706 -23.08 -16.77 -36.62
N LYS A 707 -22.71 -17.50 -35.55
CA LYS A 707 -23.56 -17.78 -34.39
C LYS A 707 -22.80 -17.63 -33.08
N LEU A 708 -23.30 -16.77 -32.19
CA LEU A 708 -22.77 -16.64 -30.83
C LEU A 708 -22.99 -17.93 -30.00
N PRO A 709 -22.01 -18.35 -29.17
CA PRO A 709 -22.02 -19.60 -28.38
C PRO A 709 -23.18 -19.74 -27.37
N THR A 710 -24.29 -20.36 -27.78
CA THR A 710 -25.60 -20.30 -27.11
C THR A 710 -25.63 -20.52 -25.57
N LYS A 711 -24.68 -21.25 -25.00
CA LYS A 711 -24.55 -21.51 -23.55
C LYS A 711 -24.23 -20.28 -22.70
N TRP A 712 -23.51 -19.26 -23.20
CA TRP A 712 -23.20 -18.06 -22.38
C TRP A 712 -24.45 -17.23 -22.05
N TRP A 713 -25.55 -17.46 -22.78
CA TRP A 713 -26.78 -16.66 -22.72
C TRP A 713 -27.98 -17.42 -22.14
N ARG A 714 -27.82 -18.67 -21.69
CA ARG A 714 -28.89 -19.47 -21.06
C ARG A 714 -28.61 -19.72 -19.56
N GLY A 715 -29.57 -19.40 -18.68
CA GLY A 715 -29.52 -19.72 -17.24
C GLY A 715 -29.37 -18.52 -16.29
N GLU A 716 -29.20 -18.80 -14.99
CA GLU A 716 -29.09 -17.80 -13.90
C GLU A 716 -27.75 -17.04 -13.88
N ASN A 717 -26.73 -17.52 -14.62
CA ASN A 717 -25.41 -16.88 -14.75
C ASN A 717 -25.32 -16.03 -16.02
N LYS A 718 -26.09 -14.94 -16.12
CA LYS A 718 -25.99 -14.02 -17.27
C LYS A 718 -24.67 -13.24 -17.19
N ALA A 719 -23.80 -13.39 -18.19
CA ALA A 719 -22.74 -12.41 -18.41
C ALA A 719 -23.40 -11.04 -18.70
N PRO A 720 -23.01 -9.93 -18.04
CA PRO A 720 -23.54 -8.60 -18.31
C PRO A 720 -23.25 -8.22 -19.77
N LEU A 721 -24.31 -7.83 -20.46
CA LEU A 721 -24.24 -7.18 -21.77
C LEU A 721 -23.50 -5.85 -21.62
N ILE A 722 -22.23 -5.80 -22.04
CA ILE A 722 -21.60 -4.74 -22.87
C ILE A 722 -20.45 -5.47 -23.58
N GLY A 723 -20.69 -5.93 -24.81
CA GLY A 723 -19.68 -6.47 -25.69
C GLY A 723 -19.52 -5.53 -26.88
N GLU A 724 -18.40 -4.81 -26.95
CA GLU A 724 -17.96 -4.23 -28.21
C GLU A 724 -17.43 -5.39 -29.07
N LEU A 725 -18.20 -5.78 -30.10
CA LEU A 725 -17.69 -6.63 -31.17
C LEU A 725 -16.92 -5.73 -32.13
N HIS A 726 -15.59 -5.76 -32.05
CA HIS A 726 -14.74 -5.07 -33.02
C HIS A 726 -14.47 -6.02 -34.18
N HIS A 727 -15.15 -5.78 -35.32
CA HIS A 727 -14.70 -6.28 -36.61
C HIS A 727 -13.63 -5.32 -37.13
N LEU A 728 -12.36 -5.76 -37.15
CA LEU A 728 -11.29 -5.07 -37.90
C LEU A 728 -10.72 -6.03 -38.94
#